data_AF-A0A2N0HDZ9-F1
#
_entry.id   AF-A0A2N0HDZ9-F1
#
_cell.length_a   1.000
_cell.length_b   1.000
_cell.length_c   1.000
_cell.angle_alpha   90.00
_cell.angle_beta   90.00
_cell.angle_gamma   90.00
#
_symmetry.space_group_name_H-M   'P 1'
#
loop_
_entity.id
_entity.type
_entity.pdbx_description
1 polymer ?
#
loop_
_entity_poly.entity_id
_entity_poly.type
_entity_poly.pdbx_seq_one_letter_code
_entity_poly.pdbx_strand_id
1 'polypeptide(L)'
;MIKNYRSYQKTKEVYFSGESVFPLGLILIASAITYGLFYFFGMGIALFFNVIISWCSYFYVYYYGKSSIGITFDFLKGVFLILALLIFVDYGVYTLVVYQKTGVFNSLYFKLWTSILFGIPTLYYVFQYSSYYFSEWRMATNYLKVSLKIHHDRELLTHIDTIQFVSISKRTMSNIKLEKAPCFYSERELGKMEDNSTRNYYLEKSVFSDTIHLPFGTDHLFMSWYSIVEDKYYDIELPFPFYKMILEREKYPTNVSGILRGKKTKRLNLQIHANGGIKLFNSDTVLINHLDSIPTSITEEVRNEKIKRHRYSHEYYSEPKAFSSLIEKIKASGGIEERFLIQNKLVPWSMTISGLEGKNYLEISDVSFNEYETEKETLELSMLRFLPKKIEIVYRGDYLYRWLILRINTQKLYQYIQKLTEENEENPILFDLAFQNSPKITDLKFTITANEKSIVFPGWEIQIDKVRKESMDDHLLDKNEDQTKRTLLKEAWAFVGNKQYDLAQEKCDAILAIDPRYGYAYFLESRLVWYKQGFEACYAKRDYFIAKTKHEPSALAHIYNNYGCLLDQELRYEESILYFEKAIESYPKEGLYVCNLAEIYCKLRDAEKALELGKKAEKLGYESETLNAILVSEGTHDFTLFEERK
;
A
#
# COMPACT_ATOMS: atom_id res chain seq x y z
N MET A 1 3.37 -11.87 -39.19
CA MET A 1 4.83 -12.11 -39.30
C MET A 1 5.52 -12.73 -38.07
N ILE A 2 4.84 -13.11 -36.97
CA ILE A 2 5.48 -13.31 -35.65
C ILE A 2 5.76 -14.79 -35.26
N LYS A 3 5.49 -15.77 -36.12
CA LYS A 3 5.47 -17.21 -35.75
C LYS A 3 6.80 -17.81 -35.20
N ASN A 4 7.92 -17.10 -35.25
CA ASN A 4 9.24 -17.58 -34.84
C ASN A 4 9.90 -16.81 -33.67
N TYR A 5 9.14 -16.00 -32.93
CA TYR A 5 9.66 -15.22 -31.80
C TYR A 5 9.43 -15.93 -30.46
N ARG A 6 10.43 -15.89 -29.58
CA ARG A 6 10.30 -16.39 -28.21
C ARG A 6 9.61 -15.34 -27.33
N SER A 7 8.49 -15.72 -26.73
CA SER A 7 7.82 -14.91 -25.70
C SER A 7 8.24 -15.31 -24.29
N TYR A 8 8.03 -14.40 -23.35
CA TYR A 8 8.20 -14.72 -21.93
C TYR A 8 7.25 -15.86 -21.53
N GLN A 9 7.80 -16.86 -20.83
CA GLN A 9 7.06 -17.97 -20.26
C GLN A 9 7.20 -17.95 -18.75
N LYS A 10 6.07 -17.86 -18.04
CA LYS A 10 6.05 -17.92 -16.59
C LYS A 10 6.51 -19.32 -16.16
N THR A 11 7.60 -19.37 -15.39
CA THR A 11 8.04 -20.61 -14.76
C THR A 11 7.11 -20.93 -13.60
N LYS A 12 6.86 -22.23 -13.36
CA LYS A 12 6.14 -22.67 -12.16
C LYS A 12 7.16 -22.88 -11.06
N GLU A 13 6.89 -22.31 -9.89
CA GLU A 13 7.69 -22.58 -8.70
C GLU A 13 7.66 -24.07 -8.37
N VAL A 14 8.82 -24.58 -7.97
CA VAL A 14 8.95 -25.95 -7.46
C VAL A 14 8.43 -25.92 -6.03
N TYR A 15 7.17 -26.30 -5.84
CA TYR A 15 6.53 -26.34 -4.53
C TYR A 15 6.66 -27.74 -3.92
N PHE A 16 7.17 -27.81 -2.70
CA PHE A 16 7.09 -29.01 -1.88
C PHE A 16 5.77 -28.94 -1.11
N SER A 17 4.70 -29.51 -1.66
CA SER A 17 3.42 -29.52 -0.95
C SER A 17 3.50 -30.42 0.28
N GLY A 18 2.93 -29.98 1.40
CA GLY A 18 2.75 -30.84 2.59
C GLY A 18 1.95 -32.11 2.29
N GLU A 19 1.19 -32.13 1.19
CA GLU A 19 0.53 -33.33 0.66
C GLU A 19 1.51 -34.44 0.27
N SER A 20 2.75 -34.12 -0.08
CA SER A 20 3.81 -35.10 -0.34
C SER A 20 4.41 -35.73 0.93
N VAL A 21 4.23 -35.08 2.10
CA VAL A 21 4.67 -35.58 3.41
C VAL A 21 3.78 -36.72 3.89
N PHE A 22 2.49 -36.69 3.56
CA PHE A 22 1.53 -37.70 3.99
C PHE A 22 1.84 -39.12 3.45
N PRO A 23 2.10 -39.32 2.14
CA PRO A 23 2.56 -40.61 1.61
C PRO A 23 3.88 -41.10 2.23
N LEU A 24 4.83 -40.19 2.46
CA LEU A 24 6.10 -40.52 3.12
C LEU A 24 5.86 -41.02 4.56
N GLY A 25 4.97 -40.36 5.31
CA GLY A 25 4.57 -40.80 6.65
C GLY A 25 3.94 -42.18 6.67
N LEU A 26 3.04 -42.48 5.71
CA LEU A 26 2.42 -43.80 5.59
C LEU A 26 3.42 -44.92 5.27
N ILE A 27 4.40 -44.64 4.39
CA ILE A 27 5.47 -45.59 4.07
C ILE A 27 6.33 -45.85 5.31
N LEU A 28 6.66 -44.83 6.10
CA LEU A 28 7.42 -44.99 7.35
C LEU A 28 6.65 -45.82 8.39
N ILE A 29 5.33 -45.60 8.53
CA ILE A 29 4.47 -46.39 9.43
C ILE A 29 4.42 -47.84 8.97
N ALA A 30 4.18 -48.09 7.67
CA ALA A 30 4.17 -49.44 7.11
C ALA A 30 5.51 -50.14 7.36
N SER A 31 6.62 -49.45 7.12
CA SER A 31 7.97 -49.99 7.33
C SER A 31 8.28 -50.29 8.80
N ALA A 32 7.78 -49.48 9.74
CA ALA A 32 7.88 -49.74 11.18
C ALA A 32 7.07 -50.97 11.61
N ILE A 33 5.90 -51.19 11.00
CA ILE A 33 5.11 -52.42 11.22
C ILE A 33 5.86 -53.62 10.63
N THR A 34 6.38 -53.51 9.40
CA THR A 34 7.17 -54.57 8.76
C THR A 34 8.40 -54.92 9.60
N TYR A 35 9.05 -53.96 10.25
CA TYR A 35 10.15 -54.22 11.19
C TYR A 35 9.74 -55.17 12.31
N GLY A 36 8.63 -54.89 12.99
CA GLY A 36 8.10 -55.75 14.05
C GLY A 36 7.76 -57.14 13.53
N LEU A 37 7.15 -57.22 12.34
CA LEU A 37 6.81 -58.50 11.71
C LEU A 37 8.06 -59.31 11.35
N PHE A 38 9.08 -58.69 10.76
CA PHE A 38 10.36 -59.35 10.49
C PHE A 38 11.04 -59.84 11.77
N TYR A 39 11.01 -59.05 12.84
CA TYR A 39 11.67 -59.39 14.10
C TYR A 39 10.99 -60.56 14.83
N PHE A 40 9.66 -60.54 14.97
CA PHE A 40 8.96 -61.56 15.76
C PHE A 40 8.48 -62.77 14.94
N PHE A 41 8.10 -62.57 13.67
CA PHE A 41 7.34 -63.56 12.90
C PHE A 41 8.04 -64.01 11.61
N GLY A 42 9.09 -63.30 11.18
CA GLY A 42 9.92 -63.66 10.03
C GLY A 42 9.40 -63.14 8.68
N MET A 43 10.15 -63.46 7.61
CA MET A 43 9.99 -62.84 6.29
C MET A 43 8.64 -63.13 5.62
N GLY A 44 8.10 -64.34 5.75
CA GLY A 44 6.85 -64.73 5.08
C GLY A 44 5.67 -63.87 5.51
N ILE A 45 5.53 -63.60 6.81
CA ILE A 45 4.43 -62.81 7.37
C ILE A 45 4.58 -61.32 7.01
N ALA A 46 5.80 -60.80 7.03
CA ALA A 46 6.10 -59.43 6.60
C ALA A 46 5.77 -59.18 5.11
N LEU A 47 6.14 -60.11 4.22
CA LEU A 47 5.81 -60.00 2.80
C LEU A 47 4.30 -60.09 2.55
N PHE A 48 3.60 -60.97 3.27
CA PHE A 48 2.14 -61.08 3.17
C PHE A 48 1.44 -59.78 3.61
N PHE A 49 1.93 -59.15 4.69
CA PHE A 49 1.45 -57.82 5.11
C PHE A 49 1.63 -56.77 4.01
N ASN A 50 2.80 -56.73 3.36
CA ASN A 50 3.06 -55.79 2.26
C ASN A 50 2.11 -55.98 1.07
N VAL A 51 1.73 -57.22 0.74
CA VAL A 51 0.72 -57.49 -0.30
C VAL A 51 -0.64 -56.93 0.09
N ILE A 52 -1.08 -57.16 1.33
CA ILE A 52 -2.37 -56.66 1.83
C ILE A 52 -2.38 -55.14 1.86
N ILE A 53 -1.38 -54.51 2.46
CA ILE A 53 -1.37 -53.06 2.63
C ILE A 53 -1.22 -52.34 1.29
N SER A 54 -0.50 -52.92 0.31
CA SER A 54 -0.44 -52.38 -1.06
C SER A 54 -1.80 -52.40 -1.74
N TRP A 55 -2.53 -53.51 -1.57
CA TRP A 55 -3.89 -53.65 -2.08
C TRP A 55 -4.83 -52.62 -1.43
N CYS A 56 -4.86 -52.55 -0.09
CA CYS A 56 -5.70 -51.62 0.65
C CYS A 56 -5.38 -50.15 0.34
N SER A 57 -4.10 -49.80 0.26
CA SER A 57 -3.65 -48.43 0.00
C SER A 57 -4.04 -47.98 -1.40
N TYR A 58 -3.78 -48.79 -2.43
CA TYR A 58 -4.15 -48.43 -3.80
C TYR A 58 -5.66 -48.49 -4.01
N PHE A 59 -6.37 -49.41 -3.34
CA PHE A 59 -7.84 -49.47 -3.35
C PHE A 59 -8.46 -48.17 -2.85
N TYR A 60 -7.98 -47.64 -1.73
CA TYR A 60 -8.45 -46.36 -1.20
C TYR A 60 -8.25 -45.22 -2.21
N VAL A 61 -7.05 -45.08 -2.78
CA VAL A 61 -6.71 -43.98 -3.70
C VAL A 61 -7.44 -44.11 -5.05
N TYR A 62 -7.48 -45.31 -5.64
CA TYR A 62 -7.99 -45.52 -6.99
C TYR A 62 -9.51 -45.37 -7.10
N TYR A 63 -10.24 -45.72 -6.03
CA TYR A 63 -11.70 -45.62 -5.95
C TYR A 63 -12.20 -44.44 -5.13
N TYR A 64 -11.32 -43.58 -4.62
CA TYR A 64 -11.73 -42.37 -3.91
C TYR A 64 -12.67 -41.52 -4.79
N GLY A 65 -13.91 -41.31 -4.32
CA GLY A 65 -14.93 -40.53 -5.02
C GLY A 65 -15.59 -41.20 -6.24
N LYS A 66 -15.34 -42.50 -6.49
CA LYS A 66 -15.98 -43.24 -7.59
C LYS A 66 -17.13 -44.13 -7.08
N SER A 67 -18.20 -44.23 -7.88
CA SER A 67 -19.41 -45.01 -7.56
C SER A 67 -19.42 -46.44 -8.12
N SER A 68 -18.44 -46.82 -8.94
CA SER A 68 -18.29 -48.17 -9.51
C SER A 68 -16.94 -48.76 -9.15
N ILE A 69 -16.96 -50.02 -8.69
CA ILE A 69 -15.80 -50.75 -8.17
C ILE A 69 -15.58 -51.99 -9.06
N GLY A 70 -14.59 -51.92 -9.94
CA GLY A 70 -14.24 -53.02 -10.84
C GLY A 70 -12.73 -53.15 -11.00
N ILE A 71 -12.17 -54.33 -10.67
CA ILE A 71 -10.73 -54.59 -10.76
C ILE A 71 -10.30 -54.50 -12.23
N THR A 72 -9.52 -53.47 -12.54
CA THR A 72 -9.00 -53.19 -13.88
C THR A 72 -7.51 -53.52 -13.95
N PHE A 73 -6.97 -53.67 -15.16
CA PHE A 73 -5.54 -53.88 -15.34
C PHE A 73 -4.70 -52.72 -14.78
N ASP A 74 -5.18 -51.48 -14.92
CA ASP A 74 -4.52 -50.30 -14.34
C ASP A 74 -4.60 -50.28 -12.81
N PHE A 75 -5.63 -50.90 -12.22
CA PHE A 75 -5.67 -51.12 -10.78
C PHE A 75 -4.55 -52.05 -10.31
N LEU A 76 -4.39 -53.20 -10.97
CA LEU A 76 -3.36 -54.19 -10.61
C LEU A 76 -1.94 -53.64 -10.79
N LYS A 77 -1.70 -52.84 -11.84
CA LYS A 77 -0.42 -52.13 -12.01
C LYS A 77 -0.10 -51.23 -10.82
N GLY A 78 -1.09 -50.47 -10.35
CA GLY A 78 -0.91 -49.58 -9.21
C GLY A 78 -0.59 -50.31 -7.91
N VAL A 79 -1.32 -51.40 -7.62
CA VAL A 79 -1.02 -52.28 -6.47
C VAL A 79 0.41 -52.83 -6.56
N PHE A 80 0.81 -53.31 -7.74
CA PHE A 80 2.16 -53.83 -7.96
C PHE A 80 3.24 -52.75 -7.74
N LEU A 81 3.01 -51.52 -8.20
CA LEU A 81 3.95 -50.41 -7.99
C LEU A 81 4.12 -50.05 -6.51
N ILE A 82 3.02 -50.02 -5.74
CA ILE A 82 3.10 -49.80 -4.28
C ILE A 82 3.85 -50.95 -3.60
N LEU A 83 3.55 -52.20 -3.98
CA LEU A 83 4.20 -53.37 -3.43
C LEU A 83 5.71 -53.36 -3.70
N ALA A 84 6.12 -53.05 -4.94
CA ALA A 84 7.53 -52.94 -5.30
C ALA A 84 8.25 -51.85 -4.49
N LEU A 85 7.59 -50.70 -4.28
CA LEU A 85 8.12 -49.61 -3.46
C LEU A 85 8.28 -50.03 -1.99
N LEU A 86 7.28 -50.67 -1.39
CA LEU A 86 7.33 -51.12 0.00
C LEU A 86 8.42 -52.18 0.20
N ILE A 87 8.51 -53.17 -0.69
CA ILE A 87 9.58 -54.18 -0.64
C ILE A 87 10.95 -53.51 -0.76
N PHE A 88 11.10 -52.52 -1.63
CA PHE A 88 12.34 -51.78 -1.78
C PHE A 88 12.70 -51.03 -0.49
N VAL A 89 11.76 -50.32 0.14
CA VAL A 89 11.99 -49.63 1.42
C VAL A 89 12.31 -50.62 2.54
N ASP A 90 11.59 -51.74 2.60
CA ASP A 90 11.72 -52.74 3.66
C ASP A 90 13.00 -53.57 3.57
N TYR A 91 13.76 -53.48 2.48
CA TYR A 91 15.11 -54.04 2.41
C TYR A 91 16.04 -53.47 3.50
N GLY A 92 15.93 -52.17 3.78
CA GLY A 92 16.71 -51.53 4.85
C GLY A 92 16.33 -52.07 6.23
N VAL A 93 15.04 -52.24 6.46
CA VAL A 93 14.47 -52.82 7.68
C VAL A 93 14.92 -54.26 7.87
N TYR A 94 14.83 -55.06 6.82
CA TYR A 94 15.30 -56.44 6.81
C TYR A 94 16.77 -56.54 7.20
N THR A 95 17.62 -55.69 6.61
CA THR A 95 19.06 -55.66 6.90
C THR A 95 19.33 -55.34 8.38
N LEU A 96 18.54 -54.43 8.97
CA LEU A 96 18.63 -54.08 10.39
C LEU A 96 18.24 -55.26 11.31
N VAL A 97 17.15 -55.95 11.01
CA VAL A 97 16.68 -57.11 11.80
C VAL A 97 17.66 -58.28 11.69
N VAL A 98 18.21 -58.55 10.50
CA VAL A 98 19.23 -59.60 10.31
C VAL A 98 20.47 -59.28 11.14
N TYR A 99 20.93 -58.03 11.14
CA TYR A 99 22.06 -57.61 11.97
C TYR A 99 21.80 -57.84 13.46
N GLN A 100 20.61 -57.47 13.96
CA GLN A 100 20.25 -57.68 15.37
C GLN A 100 20.21 -59.16 15.77
N LYS A 101 19.76 -60.05 14.88
CA LYS A 101 19.66 -61.49 15.17
C LYS A 101 20.96 -62.26 14.99
N THR A 102 21.83 -61.83 14.08
CA THR A 102 22.98 -62.62 13.62
C THR A 102 24.33 -61.94 13.83
N GLY A 103 24.36 -60.64 14.09
CA GLY A 103 25.58 -59.83 14.15
C GLY A 103 26.21 -59.52 12.78
N VAL A 104 25.67 -60.06 11.68
CA VAL A 104 26.20 -59.88 10.32
C VAL A 104 25.52 -58.71 9.62
N PHE A 105 26.29 -57.73 9.14
CA PHE A 105 25.77 -56.57 8.42
C PHE A 105 26.48 -56.36 7.08
N ASN A 106 25.72 -56.33 5.98
CA ASN A 106 26.28 -56.03 4.67
C ASN A 106 26.28 -54.52 4.42
N SER A 107 27.38 -53.87 4.80
CA SER A 107 27.55 -52.42 4.68
C SER A 107 27.45 -51.91 3.25
N LEU A 108 27.92 -52.68 2.26
CA LEU A 108 27.93 -52.25 0.85
C LEU A 108 26.51 -52.12 0.29
N TYR A 109 25.69 -53.17 0.41
CA TYR A 109 24.32 -53.13 -0.11
C TYR A 109 23.44 -52.13 0.64
N PHE A 110 23.63 -51.98 1.96
CA PHE A 110 22.90 -50.98 2.73
C PHE A 110 23.23 -49.55 2.27
N LYS A 111 24.51 -49.24 2.00
CA LYS A 111 24.94 -47.94 1.46
C LYS A 111 24.38 -47.67 0.06
N LEU A 112 24.35 -48.68 -0.81
CA LEU A 112 23.76 -48.55 -2.15
C LEU A 112 22.25 -48.31 -2.06
N TRP A 113 21.54 -49.07 -1.24
CA TRP A 113 20.11 -48.92 -1.02
C TRP A 113 19.76 -47.53 -0.46
N THR A 114 20.43 -47.09 0.62
CA THR A 114 20.21 -45.74 1.20
C THR A 114 20.51 -44.63 0.19
N SER A 115 21.57 -44.78 -0.61
CA SER A 115 21.92 -43.81 -1.66
C SER A 115 20.87 -43.73 -2.76
N ILE A 116 20.25 -44.85 -3.14
CA ILE A 116 19.17 -44.86 -4.13
C ILE A 116 17.89 -44.25 -3.52
N LEU A 117 17.52 -44.66 -2.31
CA LEU A 117 16.29 -44.24 -1.63
C LEU A 117 16.25 -42.73 -1.40
N PHE A 118 17.33 -42.14 -0.90
CA PHE A 118 17.38 -40.71 -0.60
C PHE A 118 18.04 -39.89 -1.71
N GLY A 119 18.99 -40.45 -2.45
CA GLY A 119 19.74 -39.72 -3.47
C GLY A 119 18.92 -39.42 -4.72
N ILE A 120 18.10 -40.36 -5.23
CA ILE A 120 17.30 -40.10 -6.44
C ILE A 120 16.27 -38.98 -6.22
N PRO A 121 15.45 -38.99 -5.15
CA PRO A 121 14.53 -37.89 -4.88
C PRO A 121 15.26 -36.55 -4.67
N THR A 122 16.37 -36.56 -3.93
CA THR A 122 17.17 -35.35 -3.69
C THR A 122 17.70 -34.78 -5.01
N LEU A 123 18.29 -35.62 -5.86
CA LEU A 123 18.79 -35.20 -7.17
C LEU A 123 17.67 -34.70 -8.09
N TYR A 124 16.49 -35.34 -8.06
CA TYR A 124 15.32 -34.87 -8.80
C TYR A 124 14.91 -33.46 -8.37
N TYR A 125 14.80 -33.20 -7.06
CA TYR A 125 14.44 -31.87 -6.56
C TYR A 125 15.54 -30.83 -6.82
N VAL A 126 16.81 -31.19 -6.63
CA VAL A 126 17.95 -30.30 -6.96
C VAL A 126 17.91 -29.93 -8.44
N PHE A 127 17.63 -30.88 -9.34
CA PHE A 127 17.48 -30.62 -10.77
C PHE A 127 16.29 -29.68 -11.05
N GLN A 128 15.13 -29.94 -10.45
CA GLN A 128 13.94 -29.08 -10.61
C GLN A 128 14.20 -27.65 -10.13
N TYR A 129 14.75 -27.48 -8.92
CA TYR A 129 15.09 -26.16 -8.38
C TYR A 129 16.16 -25.44 -9.21
N SER A 130 17.18 -26.16 -9.67
CA SER A 130 18.23 -25.59 -10.52
C SER A 130 17.67 -25.15 -11.87
N SER A 131 16.80 -25.96 -12.48
CA SER A 131 16.11 -25.64 -13.73
C SER A 131 15.21 -24.41 -13.56
N TYR A 132 14.44 -24.35 -12.47
CA TYR A 132 13.63 -23.19 -12.10
C TYR A 132 14.49 -21.93 -11.97
N TYR A 133 15.55 -21.98 -11.15
CA TYR A 133 16.43 -20.83 -10.92
C TYR A 133 17.10 -20.36 -12.21
N PHE A 134 17.59 -21.28 -13.03
CA PHE A 134 18.19 -20.96 -14.32
C PHE A 134 17.19 -20.29 -15.27
N SER A 135 15.95 -20.78 -15.30
CA SER A 135 14.90 -20.19 -16.12
C SER A 135 14.50 -18.80 -15.62
N GLU A 136 14.36 -18.59 -14.31
CA GLU A 136 14.10 -17.27 -13.72
C GLU A 136 15.24 -16.28 -14.00
N TRP A 137 16.48 -16.72 -13.84
CA TRP A 137 17.65 -15.91 -14.18
C TRP A 137 17.67 -15.54 -15.67
N ARG A 138 17.37 -16.49 -16.55
CA ARG A 138 17.25 -16.24 -17.99
C ARG A 138 16.11 -15.27 -18.30
N MET A 139 14.99 -15.34 -17.59
CA MET A 139 13.89 -14.40 -17.78
C MET A 139 14.28 -12.99 -17.31
N ALA A 140 14.84 -12.85 -16.11
CA ALA A 140 15.26 -11.57 -15.54
C ALA A 140 16.36 -10.87 -16.36
N THR A 141 17.17 -11.63 -17.10
CA THR A 141 18.23 -11.10 -17.98
C THR A 141 17.75 -10.75 -19.39
N ASN A 142 16.67 -11.38 -19.88
CA ASN A 142 16.15 -11.17 -21.24
C ASN A 142 14.92 -10.26 -21.29
N TYR A 143 14.19 -10.11 -20.19
CA TYR A 143 12.96 -9.35 -20.13
C TYR A 143 12.95 -8.34 -18.98
N LEU A 144 12.32 -7.19 -19.26
CA LEU A 144 12.04 -6.10 -18.34
C LEU A 144 10.57 -6.17 -17.94
N LYS A 145 10.26 -6.05 -16.64
CA LYS A 145 8.88 -5.90 -16.17
C LYS A 145 8.42 -4.46 -16.38
N VAL A 146 7.31 -4.28 -17.09
CA VAL A 146 6.77 -2.97 -17.47
C VAL A 146 5.27 -2.93 -17.21
N SER A 147 4.79 -1.95 -16.45
CA SER A 147 3.36 -1.66 -16.37
C SER A 147 2.94 -0.93 -17.66
N LEU A 148 2.08 -1.55 -18.46
CA LEU A 148 1.56 -0.97 -19.70
C LEU A 148 0.07 -0.66 -19.55
N LYS A 149 -0.31 0.59 -19.81
CA LYS A 149 -1.69 1.06 -19.84
C LYS A 149 -2.01 1.54 -21.26
N ILE A 150 -3.14 1.09 -21.82
CA ILE A 150 -3.58 1.42 -23.17
C ILE A 150 -4.89 2.18 -23.11
N HIS A 151 -4.94 3.31 -23.79
CA HIS A 151 -6.07 4.23 -23.82
C HIS A 151 -6.47 4.53 -25.26
N HIS A 152 -7.77 4.70 -25.48
CA HIS A 152 -8.33 5.32 -26.68
C HIS A 152 -9.55 6.13 -26.27
N ASP A 153 -10.01 7.03 -27.14
CA ASP A 153 -11.28 7.71 -26.91
C ASP A 153 -12.43 6.70 -26.85
N ARG A 154 -13.31 6.82 -25.85
CA ARG A 154 -14.40 5.84 -25.65
C ARG A 154 -15.31 5.71 -26.87
N GLU A 155 -15.50 6.78 -27.64
CA GLU A 155 -16.36 6.82 -28.82
C GLU A 155 -15.62 6.42 -30.10
N LEU A 156 -14.29 6.19 -30.08
CA LEU A 156 -13.56 5.68 -31.26
C LEU A 156 -13.90 4.23 -31.59
N LEU A 157 -14.41 3.47 -30.60
CA LEU A 157 -14.84 2.06 -30.72
C LEU A 157 -13.78 1.20 -31.43
N THR A 158 -12.70 0.88 -30.71
CA THR A 158 -11.54 0.19 -31.29
C THR A 158 -11.53 -1.30 -30.94
N HIS A 159 -11.24 -2.14 -31.94
CA HIS A 159 -10.93 -3.56 -31.75
C HIS A 159 -9.44 -3.80 -31.99
N ILE A 160 -8.67 -4.01 -30.92
CA ILE A 160 -7.24 -4.26 -30.99
C ILE A 160 -6.99 -5.75 -31.23
N ASP A 161 -6.30 -6.08 -32.32
CA ASP A 161 -5.94 -7.47 -32.64
C ASP A 161 -4.61 -7.86 -32.01
N THR A 162 -3.60 -7.00 -32.18
CA THR A 162 -2.22 -7.29 -31.77
C THR A 162 -1.54 -6.04 -31.29
N ILE A 163 -0.82 -6.15 -30.17
CA ILE A 163 0.21 -5.21 -29.75
C ILE A 163 1.38 -6.06 -29.31
N GLN A 164 2.55 -5.88 -29.91
CA GLN A 164 3.76 -6.59 -29.54
C GLN A 164 5.01 -5.71 -29.64
N PHE A 165 5.76 -5.68 -28.54
CA PHE A 165 7.12 -5.16 -28.50
C PHE A 165 8.07 -6.28 -28.87
N VAL A 166 8.91 -6.05 -29.88
CA VAL A 166 9.77 -7.07 -30.46
C VAL A 166 11.21 -6.59 -30.49
N SER A 167 12.13 -7.52 -30.22
CA SER A 167 13.54 -7.39 -30.55
C SER A 167 13.85 -8.33 -31.71
N ILE A 168 14.05 -7.76 -32.90
CA ILE A 168 14.31 -8.52 -34.14
C ILE A 168 15.63 -9.29 -34.01
N SER A 169 16.68 -8.61 -33.53
CA SER A 169 18.02 -9.20 -33.38
C SER A 169 18.03 -10.44 -32.48
N LYS A 170 17.30 -10.41 -31.36
CA LYS A 170 17.22 -11.51 -30.39
C LYS A 170 16.10 -12.50 -30.67
N ARG A 171 15.23 -12.21 -31.64
CA ARG A 171 13.99 -12.96 -31.92
C ARG A 171 13.14 -13.19 -30.67
N THR A 172 12.99 -12.14 -29.87
CA THR A 172 12.17 -12.15 -28.64
C THR A 172 11.02 -11.16 -28.73
N MET A 173 9.88 -11.47 -28.14
CA MET A 173 8.69 -10.61 -28.12
C MET A 173 8.05 -10.51 -26.74
N SER A 174 7.25 -9.47 -26.52
CA SER A 174 6.47 -9.31 -25.30
C SER A 174 5.40 -10.38 -25.14
N ASN A 175 4.94 -10.58 -23.89
CA ASN A 175 3.88 -11.52 -23.55
C ASN A 175 2.50 -10.87 -23.44
N ILE A 176 2.22 -9.85 -24.26
CA ILE A 176 0.93 -9.16 -24.21
C ILE A 176 -0.17 -10.14 -24.63
N LYS A 177 -1.16 -10.28 -23.76
CA LYS A 177 -2.39 -11.02 -24.02
C LYS A 177 -3.53 -10.03 -23.92
N LEU A 178 -4.12 -9.69 -25.05
CA LEU A 178 -5.30 -8.83 -25.06
C LEU A 178 -6.49 -9.66 -24.60
N GLU A 179 -7.07 -9.29 -23.46
CA GLU A 179 -8.37 -9.82 -23.04
C GLU A 179 -9.49 -9.29 -23.94
N LYS A 180 -10.73 -9.72 -23.70
CA LYS A 180 -11.88 -9.17 -24.41
C LYS A 180 -11.90 -7.65 -24.22
N ALA A 181 -11.97 -6.90 -25.32
CA ALA A 181 -12.03 -5.44 -25.28
C ALA A 181 -13.14 -4.98 -24.31
N PRO A 182 -12.91 -3.91 -23.51
CA PRO A 182 -13.95 -3.41 -22.63
C PRO A 182 -15.16 -2.99 -23.45
N CYS A 183 -16.35 -3.30 -22.94
CA CYS A 183 -17.59 -2.87 -23.57
C CYS A 183 -17.67 -1.34 -23.50
N PHE A 184 -17.89 -0.68 -24.63
CA PHE A 184 -18.41 0.69 -24.63
C PHE A 184 -19.84 0.62 -24.09
N TYR A 185 -20.20 1.50 -23.16
CA TYR A 185 -21.58 1.67 -22.71
C TYR A 185 -22.06 3.04 -23.15
N SER A 186 -23.21 3.07 -23.81
CA SER A 186 -23.86 4.32 -24.18
C SER A 186 -24.40 5.08 -22.97
N GLU A 187 -24.69 6.37 -23.12
CA GLU A 187 -25.31 7.17 -22.05
C GLU A 187 -26.63 6.55 -21.53
N ARG A 188 -27.38 5.87 -22.41
CA ARG A 188 -28.62 5.18 -22.00
C ARG A 188 -28.34 3.96 -21.14
N GLU A 189 -27.29 3.20 -21.43
CA GLU A 189 -26.89 2.03 -20.64
C GLU A 189 -26.21 2.45 -19.33
N LEU A 190 -25.35 3.48 -19.37
CA LEU A 190 -24.74 4.08 -18.18
C LEU A 190 -25.81 4.65 -17.24
N GLY A 191 -26.88 5.25 -17.77
CA GLY A 191 -28.01 5.76 -16.98
C GLY A 191 -28.86 4.69 -16.30
N LYS A 192 -28.73 3.42 -16.66
CA LYS A 192 -29.40 2.29 -15.98
C LYS A 192 -28.59 1.75 -14.80
N MET A 193 -27.31 2.12 -14.66
CA MET A 193 -26.46 1.59 -13.60
C MET A 193 -26.91 2.17 -12.25
N GLU A 194 -27.18 1.29 -11.27
CA GLU A 194 -27.76 1.69 -9.98
C GLU A 194 -26.85 2.61 -9.16
N ASP A 195 -25.53 2.51 -9.35
CA ASP A 195 -24.53 3.25 -8.60
C ASP A 195 -23.56 4.01 -9.52
N ASN A 196 -23.29 5.27 -9.14
CA ASN A 196 -22.35 6.16 -9.80
C ASN A 196 -20.93 5.59 -9.83
N SER A 197 -20.52 4.80 -8.84
CA SER A 197 -19.17 4.21 -8.85
C SER A 197 -19.01 3.19 -9.97
N THR A 198 -20.04 2.37 -10.22
CA THR A 198 -20.05 1.40 -11.32
C THR A 198 -20.04 2.11 -12.68
N ARG A 199 -20.87 3.14 -12.85
CA ARG A 199 -20.87 4.00 -14.03
C ARG A 199 -19.47 4.58 -14.29
N ASN A 200 -18.85 5.14 -13.26
CA ASN A 200 -17.57 5.82 -13.37
C ASN A 200 -16.41 4.87 -13.64
N TYR A 201 -16.46 3.65 -13.08
CA TYR A 201 -15.51 2.59 -13.40
C TYR A 201 -15.43 2.34 -14.91
N TYR A 202 -16.57 2.21 -15.60
CA TYR A 202 -16.58 1.97 -17.05
C TYR A 202 -16.18 3.19 -17.88
N LEU A 203 -16.46 4.41 -17.41
CA LEU A 203 -16.05 5.65 -18.08
C LEU A 203 -14.54 5.90 -18.03
N GLU A 204 -13.85 5.39 -16.99
CA GLU A 204 -12.41 5.57 -16.78
C GLU A 204 -11.58 4.34 -17.15
N LYS A 205 -12.22 3.20 -17.44
CA LYS A 205 -11.53 1.94 -17.70
C LYS A 205 -10.63 2.06 -18.93
N SER A 206 -9.34 1.79 -18.72
CA SER A 206 -8.38 1.61 -19.82
C SER A 206 -8.69 0.35 -20.62
N VAL A 207 -8.32 0.36 -21.89
CA VAL A 207 -8.49 -0.76 -22.83
C VAL A 207 -7.72 -1.99 -22.35
N PHE A 208 -6.52 -1.75 -21.85
CA PHE A 208 -5.63 -2.74 -21.29
C PHE A 208 -4.83 -2.09 -20.17
N SER A 209 -4.63 -2.80 -19.07
CA SER A 209 -3.77 -2.39 -17.98
C SER A 209 -3.23 -3.62 -17.29
N ASP A 210 -2.00 -4.00 -17.60
CA ASP A 210 -1.33 -5.13 -16.97
C ASP A 210 0.20 -4.95 -16.97
N THR A 211 0.88 -5.77 -16.19
CA THR A 211 2.34 -5.89 -16.23
C THR A 211 2.76 -6.84 -17.34
N ILE A 212 3.55 -6.33 -18.25
CA ILE A 212 4.09 -7.06 -19.39
C ILE A 212 5.59 -7.29 -19.22
N HIS A 213 6.12 -8.28 -19.93
CA HIS A 213 7.54 -8.60 -20.03
C HIS A 213 8.06 -8.11 -21.37
N LEU A 214 8.68 -6.94 -21.37
CA LEU A 214 9.23 -6.30 -22.56
C LEU A 214 10.68 -6.79 -22.78
N PRO A 215 11.04 -7.32 -23.95
CA PRO A 215 12.40 -7.80 -24.20
C PRO A 215 13.48 -6.71 -24.03
N PHE A 216 14.63 -7.05 -23.47
CA PHE A 216 15.77 -6.13 -23.45
C PHE A 216 16.30 -5.87 -24.86
N GLY A 217 16.33 -4.60 -25.26
CA GLY A 217 16.73 -4.21 -26.61
C GLY A 217 15.63 -4.42 -27.64
N THR A 218 14.36 -4.27 -27.24
CA THR A 218 13.24 -4.06 -28.16
C THR A 218 13.62 -2.96 -29.16
N ASP A 219 13.41 -3.24 -30.44
CA ASP A 219 13.72 -2.33 -31.53
C ASP A 219 12.47 -1.93 -32.32
N HIS A 220 11.38 -2.69 -32.22
CA HIS A 220 10.13 -2.43 -32.96
C HIS A 220 8.88 -2.62 -32.08
N LEU A 221 7.85 -1.85 -32.41
CA LEU A 221 6.47 -2.02 -31.95
C LEU A 221 5.61 -2.41 -33.15
N PHE A 222 4.99 -3.59 -33.05
CA PHE A 222 3.97 -4.06 -33.98
C PHE A 222 2.60 -3.86 -33.39
N MET A 223 1.70 -3.24 -34.15
CA MET A 223 0.37 -2.98 -33.66
C MET A 223 -0.66 -3.05 -34.79
N SER A 224 -1.76 -3.74 -34.54
CA SER A 224 -2.87 -3.80 -35.48
C SER A 224 -4.22 -3.69 -34.78
N TRP A 225 -5.12 -2.88 -35.35
CA TRP A 225 -6.44 -2.63 -34.80
C TRP A 225 -7.42 -2.19 -35.88
N TYR A 226 -8.70 -2.37 -35.58
CA TYR A 226 -9.80 -1.89 -36.40
C TYR A 226 -10.54 -0.78 -35.65
N SER A 227 -10.66 0.38 -36.30
CA SER A 227 -11.46 1.51 -35.82
C SER A 227 -12.85 1.41 -36.42
N ILE A 228 -13.86 1.10 -35.59
CA ILE A 228 -15.23 0.84 -36.06
C ILE A 228 -15.90 2.14 -36.51
N VAL A 229 -15.63 3.26 -35.83
CA VAL A 229 -16.19 4.56 -36.22
C VAL A 229 -15.62 5.02 -37.55
N GLU A 230 -14.32 4.88 -37.76
CA GLU A 230 -13.68 5.30 -39.00
C GLU A 230 -13.84 4.30 -40.14
N ASP A 231 -14.26 3.08 -39.81
CA ASP A 231 -14.32 1.93 -40.72
C ASP A 231 -12.98 1.65 -41.41
N LYS A 232 -11.89 1.73 -40.64
CA LYS A 232 -10.51 1.58 -41.12
C LYS A 232 -9.75 0.56 -40.29
N TYR A 233 -8.96 -0.26 -40.97
CA TYR A 233 -8.00 -1.16 -40.34
C TYR A 233 -6.60 -0.57 -40.42
N TYR A 234 -5.86 -0.62 -39.33
CA TYR A 234 -4.48 -0.17 -39.26
C TYR A 234 -3.60 -1.35 -38.86
N ASP A 235 -2.51 -1.55 -39.60
CA ASP A 235 -1.47 -2.53 -39.32
C ASP A 235 -0.13 -1.82 -39.50
N ILE A 236 0.55 -1.55 -38.39
CA ILE A 236 1.73 -0.70 -38.36
C ILE A 236 2.93 -1.37 -37.69
N GLU A 237 4.09 -0.98 -38.18
CA GLU A 237 5.39 -1.32 -37.63
C GLU A 237 6.15 -0.01 -37.38
N LEU A 238 6.49 0.25 -36.11
CA LEU A 238 7.18 1.47 -35.72
C LEU A 238 8.48 1.15 -34.98
N PRO A 239 9.56 1.94 -35.20
CA PRO A 239 10.79 1.80 -34.44
C PRO A 239 10.53 2.16 -32.96
N PHE A 240 11.04 1.33 -32.05
CA PHE A 240 10.93 1.52 -30.61
C PHE A 240 12.26 2.03 -30.01
N PRO A 241 12.32 3.27 -29.48
CA PRO A 241 13.55 3.84 -28.97
C PRO A 241 13.85 3.38 -27.54
N PHE A 242 14.27 2.13 -27.36
CA PHE A 242 14.55 1.54 -26.05
C PHE A 242 15.55 2.35 -25.20
N TYR A 243 16.52 3.02 -25.85
CA TYR A 243 17.54 3.84 -25.20
C TYR A 243 16.97 5.05 -24.43
N LYS A 244 15.76 5.52 -24.75
CA LYS A 244 15.09 6.61 -24.04
C LYS A 244 14.48 6.16 -22.70
N MET A 245 14.40 4.85 -22.44
CA MET A 245 13.82 4.35 -21.19
C MET A 245 14.82 4.42 -20.04
N ILE A 246 14.36 4.97 -18.92
CA ILE A 246 15.12 4.99 -17.67
C ILE A 246 14.81 3.70 -16.91
N LEU A 247 15.86 2.93 -16.61
CA LEU A 247 15.74 1.62 -15.97
C LEU A 247 16.26 1.67 -14.53
N GLU A 248 15.46 1.15 -13.61
CA GLU A 248 15.79 1.05 -12.20
C GLU A 248 15.91 -0.42 -11.77
N ARG A 249 16.71 -0.70 -10.73
CA ARG A 249 16.77 -2.04 -10.13
C ARG A 249 15.51 -2.30 -9.33
N GLU A 250 14.93 -3.48 -9.48
CA GLU A 250 13.79 -3.87 -8.66
C GLU A 250 14.25 -4.19 -7.22
N LYS A 251 13.58 -3.55 -6.25
CA LYS A 251 13.95 -3.63 -4.82
C LYS A 251 13.27 -4.80 -4.12
N TYR A 252 12.08 -5.20 -4.59
CA TYR A 252 11.23 -6.19 -3.94
C TYR A 252 10.94 -7.38 -4.86
N PRO A 253 10.67 -8.57 -4.30
CA PRO A 253 10.64 -8.87 -2.87
C PRO A 253 12.06 -9.10 -2.31
N THR A 254 12.29 -8.78 -1.03
CA THR A 254 13.64 -8.78 -0.41
C THR A 254 14.23 -10.18 -0.23
N ASN A 255 13.39 -11.22 -0.20
CA ASN A 255 13.77 -12.63 -0.12
C ASN A 255 14.31 -13.21 -1.45
N VAL A 256 14.26 -12.45 -2.55
CA VAL A 256 14.77 -12.87 -3.86
C VAL A 256 16.06 -12.10 -4.17
N SER A 257 17.08 -12.78 -4.70
CA SER A 257 18.35 -12.14 -5.06
C SER A 257 18.16 -11.00 -6.08
N GLY A 258 18.95 -9.93 -5.97
CA GLY A 258 18.81 -8.75 -6.83
C GLY A 258 18.93 -9.04 -8.33
N ILE A 259 19.69 -10.06 -8.71
CA ILE A 259 19.82 -10.51 -10.10
C ILE A 259 18.49 -11.07 -10.63
N LEU A 260 17.78 -11.85 -9.80
CA LEU A 260 16.48 -12.42 -10.16
C LEU A 260 15.32 -11.40 -10.06
N ARG A 261 15.44 -10.39 -9.18
CA ARG A 261 14.45 -9.31 -9.11
C ARG A 261 14.33 -8.55 -10.43
N GLY A 262 15.44 -8.44 -11.17
CA GLY A 262 15.48 -7.81 -12.48
C GLY A 262 15.45 -6.28 -12.41
N LYS A 263 15.01 -5.66 -13.51
CA LYS A 263 14.85 -4.22 -13.63
C LYS A 263 13.38 -3.85 -13.86
N LYS A 264 13.06 -2.60 -13.58
CA LYS A 264 11.77 -1.97 -13.90
C LYS A 264 11.97 -0.62 -14.57
N THR A 265 10.89 -0.10 -15.14
CA THR A 265 10.77 1.26 -15.66
C THR A 265 9.49 1.88 -15.12
N LYS A 266 9.37 3.20 -15.23
CA LYS A 266 8.09 3.89 -15.03
C LYS A 266 7.04 3.35 -16.01
N ARG A 267 5.77 3.46 -15.60
CA ARG A 267 4.61 3.00 -16.39
C ARG A 267 4.67 3.56 -17.81
N LEU A 268 4.37 2.71 -18.79
CA LEU A 268 4.18 3.11 -20.18
C LEU A 268 2.69 3.31 -20.44
N ASN A 269 2.36 4.44 -21.04
CA ASN A 269 1.02 4.77 -21.49
C ASN A 269 1.02 4.83 -23.02
N LEU A 270 0.19 3.99 -23.64
CA LEU A 270 -0.06 3.98 -25.08
C LEU A 270 -1.44 4.55 -25.35
N GLN A 271 -1.49 5.61 -26.15
CA GLN A 271 -2.72 6.23 -26.62
C GLN A 271 -2.94 5.91 -28.09
N ILE A 272 -4.17 5.56 -28.45
CA ILE A 272 -4.64 5.39 -29.82
C ILE A 272 -5.57 6.56 -30.13
N HIS A 273 -5.33 7.19 -31.27
CA HIS A 273 -6.06 8.35 -31.75
C HIS A 273 -6.80 8.02 -33.06
N ALA A 274 -7.62 8.95 -33.52
CA ALA A 274 -8.18 8.91 -34.86
C ALA A 274 -7.07 8.89 -35.93
N ASN A 275 -7.44 8.53 -37.15
CA ASN A 275 -6.57 8.36 -38.32
C ASN A 275 -5.40 7.41 -38.12
N GLY A 276 -5.50 6.50 -37.15
CA GLY A 276 -4.45 5.53 -36.87
C GLY A 276 -3.27 6.12 -36.10
N GLY A 277 -3.42 7.30 -35.49
CA GLY A 277 -2.38 7.91 -34.66
C GLY A 277 -2.12 7.12 -33.38
N ILE A 278 -0.86 7.09 -32.95
CA ILE A 278 -0.47 6.54 -31.65
C ILE A 278 0.54 7.41 -30.92
N LYS A 279 0.42 7.47 -29.60
CA LYS A 279 1.39 8.15 -28.72
C LYS A 279 1.78 7.22 -27.58
N LEU A 280 3.06 6.89 -27.48
CA LEU A 280 3.62 6.07 -26.41
C LEU A 280 4.56 6.93 -25.56
N PHE A 281 4.33 6.98 -24.27
CA PHE A 281 5.10 7.84 -23.36
C PHE A 281 5.14 7.25 -21.94
N ASN A 282 6.05 7.78 -21.13
CA ASN A 282 6.04 7.63 -19.68
C ASN A 282 5.93 9.02 -19.03
N SER A 283 6.04 9.12 -17.70
CA SER A 283 5.95 10.41 -17.00
C SER A 283 7.04 11.43 -17.38
N ASP A 284 8.14 10.98 -17.99
CA ASP A 284 9.34 11.80 -18.19
C ASP A 284 9.59 12.14 -19.67
N THR A 285 9.17 11.27 -20.58
CA THR A 285 9.48 11.38 -22.00
C THR A 285 8.40 10.75 -22.88
N VAL A 286 8.21 11.36 -24.05
CA VAL A 286 7.49 10.74 -25.17
C VAL A 286 8.45 9.82 -25.91
N LEU A 287 8.09 8.54 -26.01
CA LEU A 287 8.88 7.52 -26.69
C LEU A 287 8.55 7.48 -28.17
N ILE A 288 7.26 7.38 -28.51
CA ILE A 288 6.74 7.37 -29.89
C ILE A 288 5.64 8.41 -29.98
N ASN A 289 5.69 9.25 -31.02
CA ASN A 289 4.59 10.14 -31.39
C ASN A 289 4.35 9.97 -32.90
N HIS A 290 3.32 9.22 -33.25
CA HIS A 290 2.95 8.90 -34.63
C HIS A 290 1.55 9.46 -34.88
N LEU A 291 1.42 10.45 -35.76
CA LEU A 291 0.20 11.23 -35.87
C LEU A 291 -0.90 10.51 -36.67
N ASP A 292 -0.54 9.92 -37.80
CA ASP A 292 -1.50 9.28 -38.71
C ASP A 292 -0.89 8.04 -39.35
N SER A 293 -1.71 7.03 -39.58
CA SER A 293 -1.36 5.78 -40.27
C SER A 293 -2.16 5.63 -41.56
N ILE A 294 -1.53 5.02 -42.57
CA ILE A 294 -2.24 4.64 -43.80
C ILE A 294 -3.07 3.38 -43.51
N PRO A 295 -4.39 3.37 -43.80
CA PRO A 295 -5.22 2.19 -43.60
C PRO A 295 -4.76 1.00 -44.46
N THR A 296 -4.81 -0.20 -43.89
CA THR A 296 -4.55 -1.46 -44.58
C THR A 296 -5.88 -2.11 -44.97
N SER A 297 -5.97 -2.68 -46.18
CA SER A 297 -7.17 -3.37 -46.64
C SER A 297 -7.37 -4.71 -45.91
N ILE A 298 -8.60 -4.99 -45.47
CA ILE A 298 -9.03 -6.28 -44.92
C ILE A 298 -10.23 -6.82 -45.69
N THR A 299 -10.52 -8.11 -45.59
CA THR A 299 -11.69 -8.70 -46.24
C THR A 299 -12.98 -8.30 -45.52
N GLU A 300 -14.11 -8.30 -46.25
CA GLU A 300 -15.43 -7.99 -45.71
C GLU A 300 -15.84 -8.95 -44.59
N GLU A 301 -15.45 -10.22 -44.65
CA GLU A 301 -15.76 -11.19 -43.58
C GLU A 301 -15.07 -10.79 -42.27
N VAL A 302 -13.78 -10.46 -42.32
CA VAL A 302 -12.99 -10.04 -41.15
C VAL A 302 -13.53 -8.73 -40.57
N ARG A 303 -13.85 -7.76 -41.45
CA ARG A 303 -14.47 -6.49 -41.08
C ARG A 303 -15.79 -6.70 -40.34
N ASN A 304 -16.72 -7.45 -40.94
CA ASN A 304 -18.04 -7.72 -40.38
C ASN A 304 -17.97 -8.53 -39.08
N GLU A 305 -17.01 -9.44 -38.94
CA GLU A 305 -16.79 -10.17 -37.70
C GLU A 305 -16.40 -9.23 -36.54
N LYS A 306 -15.49 -8.28 -36.78
CA LYS A 306 -15.06 -7.31 -35.76
C LYS A 306 -16.22 -6.41 -35.33
N ILE A 307 -16.99 -5.88 -36.28
CA ILE A 307 -18.20 -5.09 -36.01
C ILE A 307 -19.20 -5.94 -35.19
N LYS A 308 -19.46 -7.18 -35.59
CA LYS A 308 -20.40 -8.08 -34.91
C LYS A 308 -19.99 -8.37 -33.47
N ARG A 309 -18.70 -8.67 -33.22
CA ARG A 309 -18.17 -8.92 -31.87
C ARG A 309 -18.34 -7.72 -30.96
N HIS A 310 -18.07 -6.51 -31.46
CA HIS A 310 -18.29 -5.29 -30.69
C HIS A 310 -19.78 -5.03 -30.46
N ARG A 311 -20.61 -5.15 -31.49
CA ARG A 311 -22.07 -4.95 -31.42
C ARG A 311 -22.72 -5.81 -30.34
N TYR A 312 -22.37 -7.10 -30.25
CA TYR A 312 -22.91 -8.02 -29.23
C TYR A 312 -22.42 -7.76 -27.80
N SER A 313 -21.53 -6.78 -27.59
CA SER A 313 -21.18 -6.30 -26.25
C SER A 313 -22.17 -5.26 -25.70
N HIS A 314 -23.05 -4.72 -26.56
CA HIS A 314 -24.08 -3.74 -26.20
C HIS A 314 -25.39 -4.44 -25.87
N GLU A 315 -26.13 -3.91 -24.90
CA GLU A 315 -27.50 -4.35 -24.63
C GLU A 315 -28.44 -3.70 -25.66
N TYR A 316 -28.38 -2.38 -25.78
CA TYR A 316 -29.29 -1.61 -26.63
C TYR A 316 -28.88 -1.58 -28.10
N TYR A 317 -27.57 -1.55 -28.35
CA TYR A 317 -27.02 -1.49 -29.71
C TYR A 317 -26.63 -2.86 -30.26
N SER A 318 -27.14 -3.94 -29.66
CA SER A 318 -26.97 -5.31 -30.20
C SER A 318 -27.59 -5.47 -31.58
N GLU A 319 -28.63 -4.69 -31.93
CA GLU A 319 -29.30 -4.71 -33.24
C GLU A 319 -28.55 -3.90 -34.32
N PRO A 320 -28.44 -4.39 -35.58
CA PRO A 320 -27.61 -3.74 -36.60
C PRO A 320 -28.02 -2.30 -36.91
N LYS A 321 -29.33 -2.05 -37.06
CA LYS A 321 -29.85 -0.72 -37.41
C LYS A 321 -29.58 0.31 -36.31
N ALA A 322 -29.77 -0.10 -35.05
CA ALA A 322 -29.50 0.75 -33.89
C ALA A 322 -28.00 1.07 -33.81
N PHE A 323 -27.14 0.07 -34.01
CA PHE A 323 -25.69 0.25 -34.00
C PHE A 323 -25.23 1.20 -35.12
N SER A 324 -25.70 1.03 -36.35
CA SER A 324 -25.39 1.96 -37.45
C SER A 324 -25.83 3.39 -37.13
N SER A 325 -27.02 3.59 -36.56
CA SER A 325 -27.48 4.92 -36.14
C SER A 325 -26.60 5.54 -35.06
N LEU A 326 -26.07 4.74 -34.12
CA LEU A 326 -25.09 5.20 -33.13
C LEU A 326 -23.80 5.68 -33.79
N ILE A 327 -23.25 4.89 -34.73
CA ILE A 327 -22.01 5.25 -35.43
C ILE A 327 -22.17 6.59 -36.17
N GLU A 328 -23.28 6.75 -36.91
CA GLU A 328 -23.55 8.01 -37.62
C GLU A 328 -23.73 9.20 -36.66
N LYS A 329 -24.37 8.97 -35.50
CA LYS A 329 -24.49 10.00 -34.46
C LYS A 329 -23.12 10.40 -33.90
N ILE A 330 -22.23 9.45 -33.66
CA ILE A 330 -20.87 9.71 -33.15
C ILE A 330 -20.09 10.54 -34.20
N LYS A 331 -20.09 10.09 -35.46
CA LYS A 331 -19.42 10.79 -36.57
C LYS A 331 -19.92 12.23 -36.73
N ALA A 332 -21.22 12.46 -36.62
CA ALA A 332 -21.81 13.79 -36.77
C ALA A 332 -21.54 14.73 -35.58
N SER A 333 -21.09 14.21 -34.43
CA SER A 333 -20.95 15.01 -33.20
C SER A 333 -19.68 15.86 -33.13
N GLY A 334 -18.62 15.50 -33.85
CA GLY A 334 -17.29 16.14 -33.72
C GLY A 334 -16.62 15.96 -32.34
N GLY A 335 -17.19 15.13 -31.47
CA GLY A 335 -16.75 15.02 -30.08
C GLY A 335 -15.39 14.34 -29.91
N ILE A 336 -15.03 13.43 -30.81
CA ILE A 336 -13.72 12.75 -30.78
C ILE A 336 -12.61 13.76 -31.08
N GLU A 337 -12.81 14.59 -32.11
CA GLU A 337 -11.89 15.64 -32.54
C GLU A 337 -11.72 16.71 -31.45
N GLU A 338 -12.83 17.14 -30.82
CA GLU A 338 -12.80 18.10 -29.70
C GLU A 338 -12.03 17.53 -28.50
N ARG A 339 -12.29 16.28 -28.09
CA ARG A 339 -11.55 15.65 -26.98
C ARG A 339 -10.09 15.44 -27.30
N PHE A 340 -9.77 15.08 -28.54
CA PHE A 340 -8.38 14.95 -29.00
C PHE A 340 -7.64 16.30 -28.96
N LEU A 341 -8.30 17.39 -29.36
CA LEU A 341 -7.76 18.75 -29.23
C LEU A 341 -7.48 19.07 -27.76
N ILE A 342 -8.47 18.87 -26.87
CA ILE A 342 -8.35 19.16 -25.43
C ILE A 342 -7.21 18.33 -24.79
N GLN A 343 -7.11 17.04 -25.14
CA GLN A 343 -6.09 16.14 -24.62
C GLN A 343 -4.66 16.58 -24.93
N ASN A 344 -4.44 17.29 -26.05
CA ASN A 344 -3.12 17.75 -26.47
C ASN A 344 -2.87 19.23 -26.16
N LYS A 345 -3.79 19.89 -25.44
CA LYS A 345 -3.72 21.31 -25.16
C LYS A 345 -3.27 21.62 -23.74
N LEU A 346 -2.24 22.45 -23.63
CA LEU A 346 -1.82 23.07 -22.38
C LEU A 346 -2.56 24.39 -22.20
N VAL A 347 -3.08 24.62 -21.00
CA VAL A 347 -3.79 25.85 -20.62
C VAL A 347 -3.08 26.43 -19.40
N PRO A 348 -2.81 27.75 -19.35
CA PRO A 348 -2.28 28.37 -18.14
C PRO A 348 -3.38 28.42 -17.09
N TRP A 349 -3.28 27.59 -16.05
CA TRP A 349 -4.25 27.60 -14.96
C TRP A 349 -3.60 27.44 -13.59
N SER A 350 -4.31 27.98 -12.59
CA SER A 350 -4.05 27.83 -11.16
C SER A 350 -5.33 27.39 -10.46
N MET A 351 -5.20 26.86 -9.25
CA MET A 351 -6.34 26.41 -8.46
C MET A 351 -6.19 26.79 -6.99
N THR A 352 -7.22 27.43 -6.45
CA THR A 352 -7.36 27.73 -5.03
C THR A 352 -8.35 26.76 -4.41
N ILE A 353 -8.03 26.29 -3.20
CA ILE A 353 -8.89 25.36 -2.46
C ILE A 353 -9.12 25.90 -1.06
N SER A 354 -10.32 26.43 -0.80
CA SER A 354 -10.67 27.01 0.50
C SER A 354 -11.61 26.09 1.30
N GLY A 355 -11.51 26.11 2.63
CA GLY A 355 -12.35 25.27 3.50
C GLY A 355 -11.92 23.81 3.60
N LEU A 356 -10.76 23.46 3.03
CA LEU A 356 -10.14 22.15 3.20
C LEU A 356 -9.24 22.16 4.45
N GLU A 357 -9.71 21.55 5.53
CA GLU A 357 -8.97 21.48 6.80
C GLU A 357 -8.02 20.29 6.86
N GLY A 358 -6.97 20.42 7.66
CA GLY A 358 -5.98 19.37 7.86
C GLY A 358 -4.93 19.25 6.76
N LYS A 359 -4.00 18.30 6.94
CA LYS A 359 -2.94 18.04 5.98
C LYS A 359 -3.48 17.14 4.87
N ASN A 360 -3.81 17.72 3.73
CA ASN A 360 -4.27 16.98 2.56
C ASN A 360 -3.30 17.20 1.40
N TYR A 361 -3.08 16.15 0.62
CA TYR A 361 -2.46 16.27 -0.70
C TYR A 361 -3.47 15.83 -1.77
N LEU A 362 -3.17 16.17 -3.01
CA LEU A 362 -4.04 15.91 -4.15
C LEU A 362 -3.40 14.93 -5.12
N GLU A 363 -4.21 14.00 -5.63
CA GLU A 363 -3.87 13.17 -6.79
C GLU A 363 -4.69 13.65 -7.98
N ILE A 364 -4.02 14.17 -9.02
CA ILE A 364 -4.67 14.71 -10.21
C ILE A 364 -4.50 13.73 -11.36
N SER A 365 -5.60 13.39 -12.02
CA SER A 365 -5.60 12.79 -13.36
C SER A 365 -6.02 13.84 -14.38
N ASP A 366 -5.17 14.13 -15.36
CA ASP A 366 -5.45 15.13 -16.40
C ASP A 366 -5.96 14.49 -17.70
N VAL A 367 -6.37 15.35 -18.65
CA VAL A 367 -6.84 14.92 -19.98
C VAL A 367 -5.78 14.22 -20.82
N SER A 368 -4.50 14.38 -20.51
CA SER A 368 -3.38 13.71 -21.18
C SER A 368 -3.10 12.31 -20.64
N PHE A 369 -3.94 11.82 -19.71
CA PHE A 369 -3.82 10.54 -19.01
C PHE A 369 -2.62 10.45 -18.07
N ASN A 370 -2.05 11.59 -17.69
CA ASN A 370 -1.06 11.65 -16.62
C ASN A 370 -1.77 11.65 -15.27
N GLU A 371 -1.18 10.92 -14.32
CA GLU A 371 -1.60 10.82 -12.92
C GLU A 371 -0.41 11.30 -12.07
N TYR A 372 -0.61 12.31 -11.23
CA TYR A 372 0.45 12.86 -10.38
C TYR A 372 -0.05 13.38 -9.03
N GLU A 373 0.84 13.32 -8.04
CA GLU A 373 0.62 13.87 -6.70
C GLU A 373 1.08 15.33 -6.63
N THR A 374 0.32 16.19 -5.94
CA THR A 374 0.66 17.59 -5.73
C THR A 374 0.12 18.10 -4.40
N GLU A 375 0.81 19.07 -3.80
CA GLU A 375 0.31 19.81 -2.64
C GLU A 375 -0.53 21.01 -3.09
N LYS A 376 -1.37 21.55 -2.20
CA LYS A 376 -2.28 22.67 -2.50
C LYS A 376 -1.52 23.91 -2.96
N GLU A 377 -0.43 24.25 -2.30
CA GLU A 377 0.37 25.46 -2.57
C GLU A 377 0.98 25.45 -3.97
N THR A 378 1.26 24.26 -4.52
CA THR A 378 1.79 24.10 -5.88
C THR A 378 0.73 24.35 -6.95
N LEU A 379 -0.55 24.17 -6.62
CA LEU A 379 -1.67 24.44 -7.52
C LEU A 379 -2.03 25.92 -7.58
N GLU A 380 -1.74 26.70 -6.54
CA GLU A 380 -2.00 28.15 -6.50
C GLU A 380 -1.12 28.93 -7.49
N LEU A 381 -0.02 28.32 -7.95
CA LEU A 381 0.85 28.89 -8.97
C LEU A 381 0.30 28.63 -10.39
N SER A 382 0.08 29.71 -11.15
CA SER A 382 -0.33 29.62 -12.55
C SER A 382 0.78 29.00 -13.41
N MET A 383 0.47 27.88 -14.06
CA MET A 383 1.40 27.18 -14.95
C MET A 383 0.67 26.60 -16.17
N LEU A 384 1.40 26.43 -17.27
CA LEU A 384 0.90 25.69 -18.44
C LEU A 384 0.75 24.20 -18.10
N ARG A 385 -0.49 23.72 -18.01
CA ARG A 385 -0.83 22.35 -17.63
C ARG A 385 -1.99 21.82 -18.46
N PHE A 386 -2.11 20.51 -18.58
CA PHE A 386 -3.32 19.89 -19.12
C PHE A 386 -4.49 20.12 -18.17
N LEU A 387 -5.72 20.21 -18.70
CA LEU A 387 -6.91 20.40 -17.86
C LEU A 387 -7.13 19.18 -16.94
N PRO A 388 -7.50 19.40 -15.66
CA PRO A 388 -7.78 18.31 -14.74
C PRO A 388 -9.08 17.61 -15.14
N LYS A 389 -9.04 16.28 -15.23
CA LYS A 389 -10.20 15.42 -15.47
C LYS A 389 -10.76 14.86 -14.17
N LYS A 390 -9.87 14.54 -13.22
CA LYS A 390 -10.19 13.99 -11.91
C LYS A 390 -9.22 14.54 -10.87
N ILE A 391 -9.74 14.89 -9.70
CA ILE A 391 -8.97 15.38 -8.56
C ILE A 391 -9.39 14.56 -7.36
N GLU A 392 -8.44 13.87 -6.74
CA GLU A 392 -8.68 13.03 -5.58
C GLU A 392 -7.98 13.66 -4.38
N ILE A 393 -8.70 13.82 -3.27
CA ILE A 393 -8.16 14.41 -2.04
C ILE A 393 -7.84 13.30 -1.07
N VAL A 394 -6.59 13.28 -0.61
CA VAL A 394 -6.05 12.28 0.31
C VAL A 394 -5.64 12.95 1.60
N TYR A 395 -6.17 12.45 2.71
CA TYR A 395 -5.85 12.95 4.04
C TYR A 395 -4.56 12.31 4.56
N ARG A 396 -3.66 13.13 5.12
CA ARG A 396 -2.39 12.73 5.74
C ARG A 396 -2.51 12.81 7.27
N GLY A 397 -3.30 11.88 7.84
CA GLY A 397 -3.40 11.64 9.28
C GLY A 397 -2.59 10.41 9.70
N ASP A 398 -3.13 9.63 10.64
CA ASP A 398 -2.56 8.32 11.04
C ASP A 398 -2.51 7.31 9.88
N TYR A 399 -3.42 7.47 8.93
CA TYR A 399 -3.52 6.65 7.73
C TYR A 399 -3.60 7.54 6.49
N LEU A 400 -3.05 7.02 5.37
CA LEU A 400 -3.14 7.65 4.05
C LEU A 400 -4.35 7.09 3.31
N TYR A 401 -5.46 7.82 3.31
CA TYR A 401 -6.64 7.39 2.59
C TYR A 401 -7.29 8.52 1.80
N ARG A 402 -7.75 8.14 0.61
CA ARG A 402 -8.54 8.99 -0.29
C ARG A 402 -9.98 9.05 0.23
N TRP A 403 -10.48 10.24 0.52
CA TRP A 403 -11.83 10.41 1.06
C TRP A 403 -12.77 11.16 0.11
N LEU A 404 -12.23 11.93 -0.85
CA LEU A 404 -13.02 12.65 -1.85
C LEU A 404 -12.45 12.45 -3.25
N ILE A 405 -13.34 12.28 -4.23
CA ILE A 405 -13.04 12.25 -5.65
C ILE A 405 -13.94 13.27 -6.36
N LEU A 406 -13.34 14.26 -7.01
CA LEU A 406 -13.99 15.22 -7.88
C LEU A 406 -13.71 14.83 -9.34
N ARG A 407 -14.75 14.63 -10.14
CA ARG A 407 -14.64 14.37 -11.58
C ARG A 407 -15.20 15.55 -12.36
N ILE A 408 -14.52 15.91 -13.43
CA ILE A 408 -14.74 17.13 -14.19
C ILE A 408 -15.10 16.75 -15.62
N ASN A 409 -16.21 17.28 -16.14
CA ASN A 409 -16.53 17.20 -17.55
C ASN A 409 -15.64 18.19 -18.31
N THR A 410 -14.54 17.68 -18.86
CA THR A 410 -13.49 18.50 -19.45
C THR A 410 -13.89 19.18 -20.76
N GLN A 411 -14.78 18.59 -21.56
CA GLN A 411 -15.35 19.24 -22.75
C GLN A 411 -16.16 20.48 -22.34
N LYS A 412 -17.08 20.33 -21.38
CA LYS A 412 -17.84 21.46 -20.85
C LYS A 412 -16.90 22.50 -20.24
N LEU A 413 -15.94 22.07 -19.41
CA LEU A 413 -14.96 22.97 -18.79
C LEU A 413 -14.25 23.81 -19.86
N TYR A 414 -13.76 23.17 -20.91
CA TYR A 414 -13.06 23.83 -22.00
C TYR A 414 -13.96 24.84 -22.74
N GLN A 415 -15.21 24.49 -23.05
CA GLN A 415 -16.17 25.41 -23.67
C GLN A 415 -16.45 26.65 -22.80
N TYR A 416 -16.55 26.46 -21.48
CA TYR A 416 -16.70 27.57 -20.53
C TYR A 416 -15.45 28.46 -20.49
N ILE A 417 -14.25 27.87 -20.54
CA ILE A 417 -12.98 28.61 -20.62
C ILE A 417 -12.93 29.44 -21.92
N GLN A 418 -13.25 28.86 -23.07
CA GLN A 418 -13.26 29.57 -24.35
C GLN A 418 -14.22 30.77 -24.32
N LYS A 419 -15.41 30.59 -23.74
CA LYS A 419 -16.40 31.68 -23.58
C LYS A 419 -15.92 32.80 -22.67
N LEU A 420 -15.20 32.47 -21.59
CA LEU A 420 -14.67 33.46 -20.64
C LEU A 420 -13.48 34.25 -21.20
N THR A 421 -12.63 33.56 -21.96
CA THR A 421 -11.38 34.12 -22.49
C THR A 421 -11.54 34.85 -23.80
N GLU A 422 -12.75 34.88 -24.38
CA GLU A 422 -13.00 35.42 -25.72
C GLU A 422 -12.07 34.78 -26.77
N GLU A 423 -11.81 33.48 -26.63
CA GLU A 423 -10.86 32.69 -27.43
C GLU A 423 -9.39 33.12 -27.32
N ASN A 424 -9.04 34.03 -26.40
CA ASN A 424 -7.64 34.37 -26.11
C ASN A 424 -7.06 33.44 -25.03
N GLU A 425 -6.36 32.43 -25.51
CA GLU A 425 -5.96 31.24 -24.76
C GLU A 425 -4.71 31.42 -23.89
N GLU A 426 -4.03 32.57 -24.00
CA GLU A 426 -2.90 32.92 -23.13
C GLU A 426 -3.36 33.45 -21.76
N ASN A 427 -4.64 33.78 -21.63
CA ASN A 427 -5.19 34.33 -20.39
C ASN A 427 -5.19 33.27 -19.28
N PRO A 428 -4.56 33.54 -18.13
CA PRO A 428 -4.51 32.58 -17.03
C PRO A 428 -5.89 32.37 -16.43
N ILE A 429 -6.21 31.09 -16.17
CA ILE A 429 -7.48 30.68 -15.58
C ILE A 429 -7.29 30.37 -14.10
N LEU A 430 -8.20 30.85 -13.26
CA LEU A 430 -8.26 30.47 -11.86
C LEU A 430 -9.45 29.54 -11.62
N PHE A 431 -9.16 28.34 -11.12
CA PHE A 431 -10.16 27.40 -10.61
C PHE A 431 -10.29 27.56 -9.09
N ASP A 432 -11.44 28.01 -8.62
CA ASP A 432 -11.70 28.14 -7.19
C ASP A 432 -12.63 27.02 -6.71
N LEU A 433 -12.10 26.18 -5.83
CA LEU A 433 -12.80 25.09 -5.16
C LEU A 433 -13.06 25.46 -3.70
N ALA A 434 -14.26 25.97 -3.43
CA ALA A 434 -14.65 26.41 -2.10
C ALA A 434 -15.54 25.38 -1.41
N PHE A 435 -15.01 24.73 -0.37
CA PHE A 435 -15.80 23.92 0.57
C PHE A 435 -16.55 24.85 1.52
N GLN A 436 -17.87 24.89 1.42
CA GLN A 436 -18.70 25.69 2.33
C GLN A 436 -18.93 24.87 3.61
N ASN A 437 -18.58 25.44 4.76
CA ASN A 437 -18.74 24.82 6.08
C ASN A 437 -20.23 24.63 6.44
N SER A 438 -20.82 23.56 5.93
CA SER A 438 -22.15 23.10 6.28
C SER A 438 -22.10 21.59 6.53
N PRO A 439 -22.94 21.05 7.44
CA PRO A 439 -22.91 19.64 7.84
C PRO A 439 -23.28 18.66 6.72
N LYS A 440 -23.54 19.14 5.50
CA LYS A 440 -23.85 18.31 4.34
C LYS A 440 -22.63 18.09 3.45
N ILE A 441 -22.50 16.85 3.03
CA ILE A 441 -21.42 16.26 2.22
C ILE A 441 -21.25 16.93 0.83
N THR A 442 -22.14 17.83 0.39
CA THR A 442 -22.24 18.29 -1.01
C THR A 442 -21.89 19.75 -1.29
N ASP A 443 -21.37 20.51 -0.33
CA ASP A 443 -21.30 21.98 -0.47
C ASP A 443 -19.96 22.48 -1.06
N LEU A 444 -19.46 21.78 -2.08
CA LEU A 444 -18.34 22.25 -2.90
C LEU A 444 -18.87 23.21 -3.97
N LYS A 445 -18.36 24.44 -4.00
CA LYS A 445 -18.60 25.38 -5.09
C LYS A 445 -17.36 25.45 -5.99
N PHE A 446 -17.53 25.08 -7.26
CA PHE A 446 -16.49 25.23 -8.27
C PHE A 446 -16.76 26.47 -9.13
N THR A 447 -15.90 27.47 -8.98
CA THR A 447 -15.94 28.71 -9.75
C THR A 447 -14.76 28.79 -10.71
N ILE A 448 -14.97 29.27 -11.93
CA ILE A 448 -13.92 29.55 -12.91
C ILE A 448 -13.84 31.05 -13.09
N THR A 449 -12.64 31.60 -12.99
CA THR A 449 -12.39 33.03 -13.18
C THR A 449 -11.33 33.24 -14.25
N ALA A 450 -11.61 34.15 -15.19
CA ALA A 450 -10.66 34.62 -16.19
C ALA A 450 -11.04 36.05 -16.61
N ASN A 451 -10.06 36.92 -16.89
CA ASN A 451 -10.29 38.31 -17.30
C ASN A 451 -11.27 39.08 -16.39
N GLU A 452 -11.12 38.90 -15.07
CA GLU A 452 -12.00 39.48 -14.02
C GLU A 452 -13.47 39.03 -14.07
N LYS A 453 -13.84 38.15 -15.01
CA LYS A 453 -15.17 37.52 -15.10
C LYS A 453 -15.14 36.19 -14.35
N SER A 454 -16.14 35.98 -13.49
CA SER A 454 -16.24 34.77 -12.67
C SER A 454 -17.59 34.08 -12.86
N ILE A 455 -17.58 32.77 -13.03
CA ILE A 455 -18.78 31.95 -13.26
C ILE A 455 -18.73 30.66 -12.46
N VAL A 456 -19.89 30.23 -11.98
CA VAL A 456 -20.03 28.92 -11.33
C VAL A 456 -20.09 27.85 -12.41
N PHE A 457 -19.19 26.87 -12.35
CA PHE A 457 -19.14 25.77 -13.28
C PHE A 457 -19.95 24.58 -12.74
N PRO A 458 -20.99 24.10 -13.44
CA PRO A 458 -21.81 22.98 -12.96
C PRO A 458 -21.35 21.62 -13.50
N GLY A 459 -20.33 21.57 -14.36
CA GLY A 459 -19.94 20.36 -15.09
C GLY A 459 -19.04 19.42 -14.31
N TRP A 460 -19.36 19.12 -13.05
CA TRP A 460 -18.56 18.23 -12.20
C TRP A 460 -19.45 17.35 -11.33
N GLU A 461 -18.88 16.27 -10.79
CA GLU A 461 -19.51 15.35 -9.85
C GLU A 461 -18.52 14.99 -8.73
N ILE A 462 -19.02 14.81 -7.51
CA ILE A 462 -18.21 14.37 -6.38
C ILE A 462 -18.64 12.99 -5.89
N GLN A 463 -17.68 12.24 -5.38
CA GLN A 463 -17.88 11.00 -4.65
C GLN A 463 -17.09 11.10 -3.35
N ILE A 464 -17.77 10.87 -2.23
CA ILE A 464 -17.18 10.96 -0.90
C ILE A 464 -17.30 9.60 -0.21
N ASP A 465 -16.19 9.09 0.28
CA ASP A 465 -16.15 7.93 1.15
C ASP A 465 -16.50 8.40 2.57
N LYS A 466 -17.73 8.06 3.01
CA LYS A 466 -18.29 8.55 4.27
C LYS A 466 -17.48 8.10 5.49
N VAL A 467 -17.04 6.84 5.51
CA VAL A 467 -16.30 6.26 6.64
C VAL A 467 -14.94 6.94 6.77
N ARG A 468 -14.27 7.16 5.64
CA ARG A 468 -12.99 7.85 5.61
C ARG A 468 -13.12 9.32 5.98
N LYS A 469 -14.19 10.00 5.52
CA LYS A 469 -14.46 11.38 5.93
C LYS A 469 -14.72 11.49 7.43
N GLU A 470 -15.56 10.62 8.00
CA GLU A 470 -15.85 10.60 9.44
C GLU A 470 -14.58 10.37 10.26
N SER A 471 -13.76 9.39 9.87
CA SER A 471 -12.45 9.17 10.51
C SER A 471 -11.50 10.37 10.42
N MET A 472 -11.57 11.16 9.34
CA MET A 472 -10.76 12.37 9.20
C MET A 472 -11.28 13.47 10.12
N ASP A 473 -12.60 13.68 10.13
CA ASP A 473 -13.26 14.70 10.94
C ASP A 473 -13.02 14.44 12.44
N ASP A 474 -13.11 13.18 12.89
CA ASP A 474 -12.80 12.76 14.26
C ASP A 474 -11.34 13.06 14.63
N HIS A 475 -10.39 12.68 13.77
CA HIS A 475 -8.97 12.93 14.02
C HIS A 475 -8.63 14.43 14.03
N LEU A 476 -9.31 15.25 13.21
CA LEU A 476 -9.18 16.71 13.25
C LEU A 476 -9.75 17.29 14.55
N LEU A 477 -10.89 16.78 15.01
CA LEU A 477 -11.51 17.17 16.27
C LEU A 477 -10.57 16.87 17.45
N ASP A 478 -10.08 15.64 17.57
CA ASP A 478 -9.16 15.22 18.64
C ASP A 478 -7.92 16.12 18.69
N LYS A 479 -7.33 16.39 17.53
CA LYS A 479 -6.16 17.26 17.42
C LYS A 479 -6.45 18.70 17.85
N ASN A 480 -7.64 19.22 17.51
CA ASN A 480 -8.04 20.57 17.85
C ASN A 480 -8.33 20.69 19.36
N GLU A 481 -8.96 19.67 19.95
CA GLU A 481 -9.16 19.57 21.40
C GLU A 481 -7.82 19.53 22.14
N ASP A 482 -6.86 18.71 21.70
CA ASP A 482 -5.52 18.64 22.27
C ASP A 482 -4.77 19.97 22.19
N GLN A 483 -4.85 20.67 21.05
CA GLN A 483 -4.24 21.99 20.89
C GLN A 483 -4.91 23.03 21.82
N THR A 484 -6.23 22.96 21.98
CA THR A 484 -6.99 23.81 22.88
C THR A 484 -6.59 23.58 24.34
N LYS A 485 -6.54 22.31 24.78
CA LYS A 485 -6.09 21.92 26.14
C LYS A 485 -4.68 22.43 26.43
N ARG A 486 -3.74 22.28 25.48
CA ARG A 486 -2.35 22.78 25.62
C ARG A 486 -2.29 24.30 25.71
N THR A 487 -3.10 25.01 24.92
CA THR A 487 -3.17 26.48 24.94
C THR A 487 -3.72 26.97 26.28
N LEU A 488 -4.84 26.42 26.73
CA LEU A 488 -5.44 26.72 28.04
C LEU A 488 -4.47 26.42 29.18
N LEU A 489 -3.75 25.29 29.13
CA LEU A 489 -2.77 24.93 30.15
C LEU A 489 -1.63 25.95 30.22
N LYS A 490 -1.12 26.39 29.06
CA LYS A 490 -0.09 27.43 28.98
C LYS A 490 -0.58 28.76 29.56
N GLU A 491 -1.80 29.19 29.22
CA GLU A 491 -2.43 30.39 29.80
C GLU A 491 -2.58 30.26 31.33
N ALA A 492 -3.03 29.11 31.81
CA ALA A 492 -3.21 28.87 33.23
C ALA A 492 -1.88 28.99 34.01
N TRP A 493 -0.78 28.45 33.49
CA TRP A 493 0.54 28.59 34.11
C TRP A 493 1.05 30.04 34.10
N ALA A 494 0.72 30.83 33.06
CA ALA A 494 1.03 32.26 33.06
C ALA A 494 0.27 33.00 34.17
N PHE A 495 -1.02 32.68 34.37
CA PHE A 495 -1.80 33.23 35.49
C PHE A 495 -1.25 32.80 36.85
N VAL A 496 -0.82 31.55 37.00
CA VAL A 496 -0.13 31.06 38.21
C VAL A 496 1.14 31.88 38.49
N GLY A 497 1.97 32.14 37.47
CA GLY A 497 3.18 32.97 37.61
C GLY A 497 2.88 34.40 38.05
N ASN A 498 1.75 34.96 37.59
CA ASN A 498 1.26 36.28 37.99
C ASN A 498 0.44 36.28 39.30
N LYS A 499 0.36 35.14 40.00
CA LYS A 499 -0.44 34.94 41.23
C LYS A 499 -1.95 35.18 41.05
N GLN A 500 -2.46 35.11 39.83
CA GLN A 500 -3.88 35.27 39.50
C GLN A 500 -4.60 33.91 39.54
N TYR A 501 -4.74 33.34 40.74
CA TYR A 501 -5.15 31.94 40.90
C TYR A 501 -6.60 31.64 40.51
N ASP A 502 -7.51 32.62 40.57
CA ASP A 502 -8.90 32.42 40.16
C ASP A 502 -9.01 32.29 38.63
N LEU A 503 -8.30 33.12 37.87
CA LEU A 503 -8.22 33.00 36.41
C LEU A 503 -7.54 31.70 35.98
N ALA A 504 -6.50 31.26 36.71
CA ALA A 504 -5.88 29.97 36.48
C ALA A 504 -6.85 28.79 36.74
N GLN A 505 -7.71 28.91 37.76
CA GLN A 505 -8.75 27.91 38.06
C GLN A 505 -9.78 27.84 36.94
N GLU A 506 -10.27 28.97 36.41
CA GLU A 506 -11.21 28.98 35.28
C GLU A 506 -10.65 28.24 34.06
N LYS A 507 -9.36 28.42 33.76
CA LYS A 507 -8.68 27.70 32.67
C LYS A 507 -8.53 26.22 32.98
N CYS A 508 -8.20 25.87 34.22
CA CYS A 508 -8.16 24.48 34.69
C CYS A 508 -9.52 23.78 34.51
N ASP A 509 -10.60 24.44 34.92
CA ASP A 509 -11.97 23.91 34.81
C ASP A 509 -12.39 23.77 33.35
N ALA A 510 -12.01 24.72 32.49
CA ALA A 510 -12.24 24.63 31.05
C ALA A 510 -11.51 23.43 30.42
N ILE A 511 -10.28 23.13 30.83
CA ILE A 511 -9.54 21.94 30.36
C ILE A 511 -10.28 20.66 30.79
N LEU A 512 -10.71 20.58 32.05
CA LEU A 512 -11.42 19.41 32.58
C LEU A 512 -12.83 19.24 31.98
N ALA A 513 -13.45 20.31 31.50
CA ALA A 513 -14.70 20.25 30.75
C ALA A 513 -14.51 19.63 29.35
N ILE A 514 -13.36 19.86 28.71
CA ILE A 514 -12.99 19.22 27.43
C ILE A 514 -12.61 17.76 27.67
N ASP A 515 -11.69 17.52 28.61
CA ASP A 515 -11.15 16.19 28.89
C ASP A 515 -10.95 15.97 30.40
N PRO A 516 -11.91 15.30 31.07
CA PRO A 516 -11.81 14.97 32.49
C PRO A 516 -10.68 14.00 32.85
N ARG A 517 -9.92 13.49 31.88
CA ARG A 517 -8.77 12.59 32.07
C ARG A 517 -7.43 13.25 31.77
N TYR A 518 -7.41 14.53 31.38
CA TYR A 518 -6.16 15.23 31.06
C TYR A 518 -5.30 15.42 32.32
N GLY A 519 -4.24 14.62 32.48
CA GLY A 519 -3.51 14.51 33.75
C GLY A 519 -2.85 15.81 34.20
N TYR A 520 -2.37 16.61 33.25
CA TYR A 520 -1.75 17.91 33.55
C TYR A 520 -2.72 18.94 34.14
N ALA A 521 -4.04 18.82 33.90
CA ALA A 521 -5.01 19.67 34.56
C ALA A 521 -5.06 19.39 36.08
N TYR A 522 -4.97 18.11 36.47
CA TYR A 522 -4.92 17.73 37.89
C TYR A 522 -3.61 18.12 38.56
N PHE A 523 -2.50 18.13 37.82
CA PHE A 523 -1.25 18.73 38.32
C PHE A 523 -1.41 20.22 38.57
N LEU A 524 -1.98 20.98 37.63
CA LEU A 524 -2.30 22.39 37.82
C LEU A 524 -3.24 22.60 39.01
N GLU A 525 -4.33 21.83 39.11
CA GLU A 525 -5.28 21.90 40.23
C GLU A 525 -4.57 21.67 41.57
N SER A 526 -3.64 20.70 41.66
CA SER A 526 -2.88 20.45 42.89
C SER A 526 -2.05 21.66 43.33
N ARG A 527 -1.43 22.40 42.40
CA ARG A 527 -0.73 23.66 42.71
C ARG A 527 -1.68 24.75 43.14
N LEU A 528 -2.84 24.87 42.49
CA LEU A 528 -3.83 25.88 42.83
C LEU A 528 -4.42 25.64 44.22
N VAL A 529 -4.69 24.39 44.60
CA VAL A 529 -5.10 24.03 45.97
C VAL A 529 -4.03 24.45 46.96
N TRP A 530 -2.77 24.12 46.70
CA TRP A 530 -1.67 24.57 47.55
C TRP A 530 -1.62 26.10 47.71
N TYR A 531 -1.62 26.85 46.60
CA TYR A 531 -1.50 28.31 46.66
C TYR A 531 -2.72 29.02 47.25
N LYS A 532 -3.93 28.46 47.10
CA LYS A 532 -5.17 29.08 47.59
C LYS A 532 -5.56 28.62 49.00
N GLN A 533 -5.21 27.40 49.39
CA GLN A 533 -5.76 26.73 50.58
C GLN A 533 -4.68 26.17 51.53
N GLY A 534 -3.41 26.17 51.12
CA GLY A 534 -2.28 25.74 51.95
C GLY A 534 -1.93 24.25 51.83
N PHE A 535 -0.89 23.86 52.57
CA PHE A 535 -0.27 22.52 52.53
C PHE A 535 -1.26 21.40 52.91
N GLU A 536 -1.97 21.56 54.03
CA GLU A 536 -2.93 20.56 54.54
C GLU A 536 -4.05 20.23 53.54
N ALA A 537 -4.60 21.25 52.88
CA ALA A 537 -5.64 21.06 51.87
C ALA A 537 -5.11 20.29 50.65
N CYS A 538 -3.85 20.49 50.27
CA CYS A 538 -3.21 19.75 49.19
C CYS A 538 -2.98 18.29 49.61
N TYR A 539 -2.41 18.04 50.80
CA TYR A 539 -2.20 16.68 51.32
C TYR A 539 -3.49 15.88 51.46
N ALA A 540 -4.58 16.51 51.92
CA ALA A 540 -5.89 15.87 52.02
C ALA A 540 -6.42 15.35 50.67
N LYS A 541 -5.99 15.95 49.55
CA LYS A 541 -6.36 15.53 48.19
C LYS A 541 -5.29 14.69 47.48
N ARG A 542 -4.22 14.26 48.16
CA ARG A 542 -3.11 13.52 47.54
C ARG A 542 -3.55 12.30 46.78
N ASP A 543 -4.31 11.42 47.41
CA ASP A 543 -4.71 10.15 46.82
C ASP A 543 -5.68 10.37 45.64
N TYR A 544 -6.47 11.45 45.68
CA TYR A 544 -7.29 11.89 44.55
C TYR A 544 -6.45 12.28 43.34
N PHE A 545 -5.44 13.15 43.51
CA PHE A 545 -4.59 13.59 42.40
C PHE A 545 -3.73 12.46 41.82
N ILE A 546 -3.21 11.56 42.66
CA ILE A 546 -2.49 10.36 42.22
C ILE A 546 -3.43 9.46 41.40
N ALA A 547 -4.64 9.18 41.89
CA ALA A 547 -5.59 8.34 41.18
C ALA A 547 -5.98 8.92 39.81
N LYS A 548 -6.17 10.25 39.74
CA LYS A 548 -6.55 10.97 38.51
C LYS A 548 -5.44 11.06 37.46
N THR A 549 -4.17 10.88 37.84
CA THR A 549 -3.02 10.99 36.92
C THR A 549 -2.37 9.65 36.60
N LYS A 550 -2.78 8.56 37.27
CA LYS A 550 -2.14 7.23 37.17
C LYS A 550 -2.04 6.67 35.74
N HIS A 551 -2.98 7.00 34.85
CA HIS A 551 -2.96 6.54 33.46
C HIS A 551 -1.98 7.29 32.56
N GLU A 552 -1.40 8.40 33.03
CA GLU A 552 -0.49 9.26 32.29
C GLU A 552 0.82 9.42 33.07
N PRO A 553 1.84 8.56 32.83
CA PRO A 553 3.05 8.50 33.66
C PRO A 553 3.79 9.82 33.85
N SER A 554 3.81 10.68 32.82
CA SER A 554 4.42 12.00 32.89
C SER A 554 3.67 12.94 33.85
N ALA A 555 2.33 12.96 33.79
CA ALA A 555 1.51 13.76 34.70
C ALA A 555 1.58 13.22 36.14
N LEU A 556 1.61 11.89 36.31
CA LEU A 556 1.81 11.25 37.61
C LEU A 556 3.15 11.64 38.23
N ALA A 557 4.22 11.67 37.43
CA ALA A 557 5.53 12.11 37.87
C ALA A 557 5.52 13.56 38.36
N HIS A 558 4.81 14.46 37.66
CA HIS A 558 4.63 15.85 38.12
C HIS A 558 3.87 15.94 39.45
N ILE A 559 2.87 15.09 39.69
CA ILE A 559 2.17 15.01 40.97
C ILE A 559 3.13 14.59 42.08
N TYR A 560 3.91 13.52 41.89
CA TYR A 560 4.89 13.10 42.89
C TYR A 560 5.95 14.18 43.14
N ASN A 561 6.48 14.78 42.09
CA ASN A 561 7.40 15.90 42.20
C ASN A 561 6.79 17.07 42.97
N ASN A 562 5.50 17.37 42.76
CA ASN A 562 4.81 18.42 43.50
C ASN A 562 4.81 18.15 45.02
N TYR A 563 4.51 16.92 45.44
CA TYR A 563 4.58 16.55 46.85
C TYR A 563 6.01 16.54 47.42
N GLY A 564 7.00 16.18 46.59
CA GLY A 564 8.42 16.36 46.95
C GLY A 564 8.74 17.83 47.23
N CYS A 565 8.35 18.75 46.34
CA CYS A 565 8.53 20.18 46.54
C CYS A 565 7.74 20.73 47.74
N LEU A 566 6.54 20.22 48.02
CA LEU A 566 5.77 20.62 49.21
C LEU A 566 6.53 20.28 50.49
N LEU A 567 7.06 19.05 50.58
CA LEU A 567 7.84 18.59 51.73
C LEU A 567 9.16 19.36 51.86
N ASP A 568 9.80 19.67 50.73
CA ASP A 568 11.00 20.50 50.69
C ASP A 568 10.75 21.91 51.25
N GLN A 569 9.65 22.56 50.86
CA GLN A 569 9.24 23.86 51.41
C GLN A 569 8.87 23.80 52.90
N GLU A 570 8.50 22.62 53.41
CA GLU A 570 8.29 22.37 54.85
C GLU A 570 9.59 21.95 55.58
N LEU A 571 10.74 21.98 54.90
CA LEU A 571 12.05 21.53 55.40
C LEU A 571 12.10 20.05 55.79
N ARG A 572 11.16 19.23 55.27
CA ARG A 572 11.04 17.78 55.51
C ARG A 572 11.79 17.00 54.43
N TYR A 573 13.09 17.25 54.34
CA TYR A 573 13.96 16.80 53.26
C TYR A 573 13.98 15.28 53.10
N GLU A 574 14.11 14.52 54.19
CA GLU A 574 14.17 13.06 54.14
C GLU A 574 12.88 12.43 53.59
N GLU A 575 11.72 13.01 53.91
CA GLU A 575 10.44 12.54 53.38
C GLU A 575 10.25 12.89 51.90
N SER A 576 10.82 14.02 51.45
CA SER A 576 10.73 14.47 50.06
C SER A 576 11.42 13.51 49.08
N ILE A 577 12.50 12.83 49.52
CA ILE A 577 13.27 11.86 48.72
C ILE A 577 12.34 10.82 48.09
N LEU A 578 11.47 10.20 48.88
CA LEU A 578 10.55 9.15 48.41
C LEU A 578 9.66 9.64 47.26
N TYR A 579 9.24 10.89 47.29
CA TYR A 579 8.38 11.47 46.27
C TYR A 579 9.15 11.81 45.00
N PHE A 580 10.37 12.36 45.11
CA PHE A 580 11.22 12.56 43.94
C PHE A 580 11.65 11.24 43.30
N GLU A 581 11.95 10.20 44.08
CA GLU A 581 12.23 8.85 43.57
C GLU A 581 11.04 8.27 42.80
N LYS A 582 9.82 8.40 43.33
CA LYS A 582 8.59 8.00 42.63
C LYS A 582 8.34 8.80 41.35
N ALA A 583 8.71 10.09 41.32
CA ALA A 583 8.63 10.89 40.10
C ALA A 583 9.59 10.37 39.02
N ILE A 584 10.84 10.07 39.40
CA ILE A 584 11.86 9.50 38.52
C ILE A 584 11.43 8.11 38.02
N GLU A 585 10.88 7.26 38.89
CA GLU A 585 10.39 5.93 38.50
C GLU A 585 9.21 6.03 37.51
N SER A 586 8.31 6.98 37.73
CA SER A 586 7.13 7.19 36.88
C SER A 586 7.51 7.75 35.50
N TYR A 587 8.51 8.62 35.42
CA TYR A 587 8.95 9.21 34.15
C TYR A 587 10.47 9.44 34.12
N PRO A 588 11.27 8.39 33.85
CA PRO A 588 12.73 8.40 34.04
C PRO A 588 13.52 9.22 33.02
N LYS A 589 12.85 9.77 32.00
CA LYS A 589 13.49 10.57 30.94
C LYS A 589 13.57 12.06 31.27
N GLU A 590 12.90 12.50 32.33
CA GLU A 590 12.86 13.90 32.73
C GLU A 590 13.95 14.22 33.74
N GLY A 591 14.92 15.03 33.34
CA GLY A 591 16.05 15.39 34.19
C GLY A 591 15.69 16.36 35.32
N LEU A 592 14.58 17.10 35.22
CA LEU A 592 14.07 17.97 36.28
C LEU A 592 13.95 17.23 37.63
N TYR A 593 13.33 16.05 37.63
CA TYR A 593 13.07 15.30 38.88
C TYR A 593 14.37 14.80 39.52
N VAL A 594 15.35 14.43 38.69
CA VAL A 594 16.68 14.02 39.14
C VAL A 594 17.44 15.21 39.72
N CYS A 595 17.32 16.40 39.12
CA CYS A 595 17.90 17.63 39.64
C CYS A 595 17.28 18.04 40.98
N ASN A 596 15.95 17.95 41.12
CA ASN A 596 15.28 18.25 42.39
C ASN A 596 15.75 17.30 43.49
N LEU A 597 15.89 16.00 43.20
CA LEU A 597 16.47 15.05 44.15
C LEU A 597 17.93 15.38 44.52
N ALA A 598 18.74 15.82 43.53
CA ALA A 598 20.11 16.25 43.77
C ALA A 598 20.18 17.49 44.69
N GLU A 599 19.26 18.44 44.53
CA GLU A 599 19.12 19.61 45.40
C GLU A 599 18.82 19.18 46.85
N ILE A 600 17.91 18.22 47.06
CA ILE A 600 17.62 17.67 48.38
C ILE A 600 18.87 17.06 49.03
N TYR A 601 19.68 16.32 48.28
CA TYR A 601 20.92 15.76 48.82
C TYR A 601 21.97 16.83 49.15
N CYS A 602 21.98 17.98 48.46
CA CYS A 602 22.76 19.14 48.88
C CYS A 602 22.27 19.69 50.24
N LYS A 603 20.94 19.87 50.41
CA LYS A 603 20.32 20.33 51.66
C LYS A 603 20.60 19.36 52.83
N LEU A 604 20.70 18.06 52.55
CA LEU A 604 21.09 17.00 53.51
C LEU A 604 22.61 16.85 53.72
N ARG A 605 23.44 17.64 53.01
CA ARG A 605 24.91 17.61 53.06
C ARG A 605 25.54 16.28 52.59
N ASP A 606 24.88 15.56 51.69
CA ASP A 606 25.42 14.37 51.01
C ASP A 606 25.91 14.77 49.61
N ALA A 607 27.11 15.37 49.57
CA ALA A 607 27.68 15.93 48.34
C ALA A 607 27.96 14.87 47.26
N GLU A 608 28.31 13.65 47.67
CA GLU A 608 28.61 12.55 46.73
C GLU A 608 27.38 12.18 45.92
N LYS A 609 26.24 11.94 46.59
CA LYS A 609 24.98 11.64 45.89
C LYS A 609 24.43 12.83 45.11
N ALA A 610 24.54 14.03 45.66
CA ALA A 610 24.11 15.24 44.97
C ALA A 610 24.84 15.41 43.62
N LEU A 611 26.17 15.21 43.61
CA LEU A 611 26.97 15.30 42.39
C LEU A 611 26.65 14.15 41.41
N GLU A 612 26.44 12.92 41.90
CA GLU A 612 26.04 11.79 41.06
C GLU A 612 24.73 12.08 40.32
N LEU A 613 23.71 12.52 41.06
CA LEU A 613 22.40 12.84 40.52
C LEU A 613 22.42 14.08 39.63
N GLY A 614 23.20 15.11 39.97
CA GLY A 614 23.43 16.27 39.11
C GLY A 614 24.00 15.87 37.74
N LYS A 615 25.06 15.05 37.72
CA LYS A 615 25.62 14.51 36.46
C LYS A 615 24.61 13.65 35.70
N LYS A 616 23.73 12.94 36.40
CA LYS A 616 22.64 12.17 35.77
C LYS A 616 21.60 13.09 35.14
N ALA A 617 21.21 14.19 35.80
CA ALA A 617 20.29 15.18 35.24
C ALA A 617 20.87 15.87 34.00
N GLU A 618 22.16 16.23 34.02
CA GLU A 618 22.89 16.77 32.85
C GLU A 618 22.89 15.79 31.67
N LYS A 619 23.16 14.50 31.92
CA LYS A 619 23.10 13.45 30.89
C LYS A 619 21.71 13.28 30.27
N LEU A 620 20.66 13.62 31.01
CA LEU A 620 19.27 13.64 30.50
C LEU A 620 18.94 14.91 29.72
N GLY A 621 19.89 15.85 29.58
CA GLY A 621 19.73 17.10 28.85
C GLY A 621 18.95 18.17 29.62
N TYR A 622 18.83 18.06 30.94
CA TYR A 622 18.21 19.09 31.76
C TYR A 622 19.21 20.22 32.05
N GLU A 623 18.75 21.46 31.99
CA GLU A 623 19.56 22.66 32.24
C GLU A 623 18.79 23.61 33.18
N SER A 624 19.42 24.01 34.29
CA SER A 624 18.90 25.01 35.21
C SER A 624 20.02 25.68 36.00
N GLU A 625 19.75 26.83 36.61
CA GLU A 625 20.69 27.49 37.52
C GLU A 625 21.02 26.59 38.73
N THR A 626 20.01 25.89 39.28
CA THR A 626 20.18 24.91 40.36
C THR A 626 21.14 23.81 39.94
N LEU A 627 20.96 23.21 38.77
CA LEU A 627 21.83 22.14 38.29
C LEU A 627 23.27 22.63 38.14
N ASN A 628 23.45 23.81 37.56
CA ASN A 628 24.77 24.40 37.38
C ASN A 628 25.45 24.68 38.74
N ALA A 629 24.70 25.20 39.71
CA ALA A 629 25.19 25.39 41.08
C ALA A 629 25.63 24.08 41.75
N ILE A 630 24.88 22.99 41.55
CA ILE A 630 25.24 21.64 42.05
C ILE A 630 26.54 21.16 41.38
N LEU A 631 26.64 21.26 40.06
CA LEU A 631 27.81 20.77 39.31
C LEU A 631 29.08 21.56 39.63
N VAL A 632 28.99 22.90 39.68
CA VAL A 632 30.15 23.79 39.96
C VAL A 632 30.64 23.64 41.39
N SER A 633 29.74 23.44 42.34
CA SER A 633 30.10 23.21 43.75
C SER A 633 30.50 21.78 44.08
N GLU A 634 30.52 20.89 43.09
CA GLU A 634 30.72 19.45 43.29
C GLU A 634 29.75 18.84 44.33
N GLY A 635 28.49 19.31 44.34
CA GLY A 635 27.44 18.86 45.26
C GLY A 635 27.45 19.51 46.65
N THR A 636 28.30 20.51 46.87
CA THR A 636 28.44 21.19 48.18
C THR A 636 27.68 22.52 48.30
N HIS A 637 26.93 22.92 47.27
CA HIS A 637 26.17 24.17 47.29
C HIS A 637 25.13 24.19 48.42
N ASP A 638 25.14 25.25 49.22
CA ASP A 638 24.19 25.41 50.33
C ASP A 638 22.91 26.10 49.87
N PHE A 639 21.89 25.30 49.55
CA PHE A 639 20.57 25.79 49.17
C PHE A 639 19.71 26.26 50.36
N THR A 640 20.14 26.05 51.61
CA THR A 640 19.36 26.44 52.80
C THR A 640 19.39 27.95 53.05
N LEU A 641 20.45 28.65 52.61
CA LEU A 641 20.63 30.09 52.79
C LEU A 641 19.72 30.98 51.92
N PHE A 642 19.13 30.42 50.86
CA PHE A 642 18.22 31.15 49.97
C PHE A 642 16.78 31.22 50.49
N GLU A 643 16.37 30.28 51.34
CA GLU A 643 15.02 30.21 51.90
C GLU A 643 14.81 31.16 53.10
N GLU A 644 15.87 31.59 53.78
CA GLU A 644 15.80 32.56 54.88
C GLU A 644 15.57 34.02 54.43
N ARG A 645 15.49 34.31 53.12
CA ARG A 645 15.35 35.67 52.56
C ARG A 645 14.03 35.97 51.81
N LYS A 646 12.98 35.17 51.95
CA LYS A 646 11.66 35.44 51.33
C LYS A 646 10.52 35.57 52.30
#